data_AF-A0A933U7B6-F1
#
_entry.id   AF-A0A933U7B6-F1
#
_cell.length_a   1.000
_cell.length_b   1.000
_cell.length_c   1.000
_cell.angle_alpha   90.00
_cell.angle_beta   90.00
_cell.angle_gamma   90.00
#
_symmetry.space_group_name_H-M   'P 1'
#
loop_
_entity.id
_entity.type
_entity.pdbx_description
1 polymer ?
#
loop_
_entity_poly.entity_id
_entity_poly.type
_entity_poly.pdbx_seq_one_letter_code
_entity_poly.pdbx_strand_id
1 'polypeptide(L)'
;MRTIYGKALYVPTTEDSQRCFADYMADAQERMKKGKLKPGEDVRVIDNRVQVSGQVAVMQINALLAKRIFDKNPERQFYVEENFPLDWMYPYLTPHQLILKLNREPVSQLTDAMVKADREYWTRYLAPLIGAWLTPDTPVSTLCEFAEKVHVRKDLSGFRGDPKFVANEYPCKMFSKLRSSIAGVYAWRVSNAKSPGEGARMRQAANFAFRQAFALCPYSPEALYRYMNLLIQSDRLDEAIALTDTAEKVDPNNKQTKNLRRELEMMRDQKRTQGKAAGSRLESDPSGPRIQFAGEERDFGRITGGSIVKHDFVFTNAGTTRLELTEVKPSCGCTTAGAWTRQVEPGQTGTIPIQFQSANLSGPIHKSVNVVCNDSTRSAVTLHIKATVWNPIEVTPTYVVFDPEASAVSNETRVVRILNNTDEALTLSAPECASKALRAEVKTLTPGKVFEVHITAVAPFVGTNIQDSVTIMTSSTNLPVLTIKTLALIRQTNTVVSGKSPTDEAMSGSEARLMESPAWFSGSLAANLANGPRLQVRLVSNDAGQPAKELADPQKPASSPKLRVSNEVLLTQADVDQASVGRTFGGGAQVVVKLTSLAAARFAEITQKNVNRQLAIIFDGRLLTAPVIRTPITGGLLVIDGGPRLTDQEAQAIADALTK
;
A
#
# COMPACT_ATOMS: atom_id res chain seq x y z
N MET A 1 17.89 13.21 8.23
CA MET A 1 18.65 13.06 9.50
C MET A 1 19.92 13.91 9.58
N ARG A 2 20.93 13.75 8.70
CA ARG A 2 22.26 14.42 8.86
C ARG A 2 22.19 15.92 9.15
N THR A 3 21.35 16.68 8.43
CA THR A 3 21.18 18.14 8.63
C THR A 3 20.65 18.52 10.03
N ILE A 4 19.80 17.67 10.62
CA ILE A 4 19.10 17.96 11.89
C ILE A 4 19.88 17.38 13.08
N TYR A 5 20.36 16.15 12.95
CA TYR A 5 20.93 15.37 14.05
C TYR A 5 22.41 15.04 13.89
N GLY A 6 23.05 15.34 12.75
CA GLY A 6 24.42 14.89 12.45
C GLY A 6 25.52 15.43 13.38
N LYS A 7 25.23 16.48 14.17
CA LYS A 7 26.10 16.98 15.25
C LYS A 7 25.90 16.28 16.60
N ALA A 8 24.79 15.57 16.79
CA ALA A 8 24.38 14.98 18.07
C ALA A 8 24.31 13.44 18.03
N LEU A 9 23.83 12.87 16.93
CA LEU A 9 23.62 11.44 16.73
C LEU A 9 24.51 10.95 15.60
N TYR A 10 25.18 9.80 15.77
CA TYR A 10 25.78 9.10 14.64
C TYR A 10 24.69 8.76 13.61
N VAL A 11 24.84 9.27 12.39
CA VAL A 11 23.96 8.97 11.25
C VAL A 11 24.74 8.11 10.27
N PRO A 12 24.21 6.95 9.81
CA PRO A 12 24.98 5.99 9.02
C PRO A 12 25.61 6.58 7.76
N THR A 13 26.82 6.12 7.43
CA THR A 13 27.52 6.46 6.20
C THR A 13 26.97 5.71 4.99
N THR A 14 27.45 6.03 3.79
CA THR A 14 27.15 5.21 2.60
C THR A 14 27.77 3.82 2.74
N GLU A 15 28.96 3.69 3.34
CA GLU A 15 29.58 2.39 3.60
C GLU A 15 28.80 1.58 4.65
N ASP A 16 28.22 2.22 5.68
CA ASP A 16 27.31 1.52 6.60
C ASP A 16 26.11 0.92 5.88
N SER A 17 25.53 1.65 4.93
CA SER A 17 24.39 1.17 4.13
C SER A 17 24.79 -0.02 3.25
N GLN A 18 25.92 0.09 2.54
CA GLN A 18 26.47 -1.00 1.73
C GLN A 18 26.80 -2.23 2.58
N ARG A 19 27.36 -2.04 3.78
CA ARG A 19 27.65 -3.12 4.73
C ARG A 19 26.37 -3.75 5.29
N CYS A 20 25.37 -2.97 5.71
CA CYS A 20 24.11 -3.52 6.19
C CYS A 20 23.37 -4.29 5.07
N PHE A 21 23.48 -3.84 3.82
CA PHE A 21 22.99 -4.57 2.65
C PHE A 21 23.72 -5.90 2.46
N ALA A 22 25.05 -5.92 2.53
CA ALA A 22 25.85 -7.15 2.43
C ALA A 22 25.61 -8.12 3.60
N ASP A 23 25.58 -7.61 4.84
CA ASP A 23 25.24 -8.36 6.07
C ASP A 23 23.87 -9.06 5.92
N TYR A 24 22.85 -8.32 5.43
CA TYR A 24 21.53 -8.87 5.15
C TYR A 24 21.53 -9.92 4.02
N MET A 25 22.24 -9.67 2.91
CA MET A 25 22.32 -10.63 1.80
C MET A 25 22.94 -11.97 2.22
N ALA A 26 23.96 -11.95 3.08
CA ALA A 26 24.61 -13.15 3.59
C ALA A 26 23.66 -13.98 4.49
N ASP A 27 23.00 -13.31 5.45
CA ASP A 27 21.97 -13.94 6.31
C ASP A 27 20.80 -14.49 5.48
N ALA A 28 20.27 -13.70 4.54
CA ALA A 28 19.21 -14.11 3.63
C ALA A 28 19.58 -15.35 2.82
N GLN A 29 20.82 -15.43 2.31
CA GLN A 29 21.33 -16.60 1.61
C GLN A 29 21.39 -17.85 2.50
N GLU A 30 21.88 -17.70 3.73
CA GLU A 30 21.98 -18.82 4.67
C GLU A 30 20.59 -19.33 5.09
N ARG A 31 19.66 -18.42 5.36
CA ARG A 31 18.27 -18.76 5.68
C ARG A 31 17.55 -19.40 4.50
N MET A 32 17.77 -18.91 3.28
CA MET A 32 17.24 -19.53 2.05
C MET A 32 17.77 -20.97 1.87
N LYS A 33 19.08 -21.22 2.04
CA LYS A 33 19.67 -22.58 2.02
C LYS A 33 19.04 -23.52 3.05
N LYS A 34 18.53 -22.97 4.16
CA LYS A 34 17.87 -23.72 5.25
C LYS A 34 16.33 -23.79 5.11
N GLY A 35 15.74 -23.22 4.05
CA GLY A 35 14.28 -23.12 3.89
C GLY A 35 13.59 -22.20 4.92
N LYS A 36 14.32 -21.24 5.49
CA LYS A 36 13.88 -20.36 6.61
C LYS A 36 13.77 -18.89 6.21
N LEU A 37 13.30 -18.61 4.99
CA LEU A 37 12.92 -17.24 4.60
C LEU A 37 11.71 -16.77 5.40
N LYS A 38 11.65 -15.47 5.68
CA LYS A 38 10.52 -14.85 6.39
C LYS A 38 9.32 -14.77 5.43
N PRO A 39 8.07 -14.84 5.92
CA PRO A 39 6.89 -14.63 5.08
C PRO A 39 6.96 -13.29 4.34
N GLY A 40 6.82 -13.31 3.01
CA GLY A 40 6.92 -12.12 2.15
C GLY A 40 8.35 -11.65 1.82
N GLU A 41 9.38 -12.40 2.21
CA GLU A 41 10.78 -12.13 1.86
C GLU A 41 11.14 -12.80 0.52
N ASP A 42 11.56 -12.01 -0.47
CA ASP A 42 11.93 -12.52 -1.80
C ASP A 42 13.46 -12.58 -1.93
N VAL A 43 14.01 -13.80 -1.90
CA VAL A 43 15.46 -14.09 -1.96
C VAL A 43 15.69 -15.20 -2.97
N ARG A 44 16.59 -14.97 -3.93
CA ARG A 44 16.86 -15.90 -5.05
C ARG A 44 18.34 -16.07 -5.31
N VAL A 45 18.73 -17.20 -5.89
CA VAL A 45 20.05 -17.37 -6.50
C VAL A 45 19.91 -17.31 -8.01
N ILE A 46 20.66 -16.41 -8.64
CA ILE A 46 20.79 -16.26 -10.09
C ILE A 46 22.28 -16.19 -10.38
N ASP A 47 22.79 -17.03 -11.28
CA ASP A 47 24.21 -17.11 -11.67
C ASP A 47 25.18 -17.23 -10.47
N ASN A 48 24.82 -18.10 -9.51
CA ASN A 48 25.53 -18.32 -8.25
C ASN A 48 25.64 -17.07 -7.33
N ARG A 49 24.88 -16.01 -7.62
CA ARG A 49 24.78 -14.78 -6.83
C ARG A 49 23.39 -14.65 -6.22
N VAL A 50 23.33 -14.06 -5.03
CA VAL A 50 22.08 -13.83 -4.31
C VAL A 50 21.45 -12.53 -4.79
N GLN A 51 20.13 -12.51 -4.95
CA GLN A 51 19.34 -11.31 -5.15
C GLN A 51 18.24 -11.24 -4.09
N VAL A 52 17.92 -10.03 -3.64
CA VAL A 52 16.89 -9.77 -2.62
C VAL A 52 15.94 -8.67 -3.10
N SER A 53 14.64 -8.81 -2.84
CA SER A 53 13.62 -7.86 -3.29
C SER A 53 12.46 -7.70 -2.28
N GLY A 54 11.62 -6.68 -2.50
CA GLY A 54 10.39 -6.46 -1.73
C GLY A 54 10.55 -5.68 -0.42
N GLN A 55 9.42 -5.28 0.16
CA GLN A 55 9.35 -4.45 1.36
C GLN A 55 10.02 -5.09 2.58
N VAL A 56 9.91 -6.42 2.73
CA VAL A 56 10.53 -7.15 3.85
C VAL A 56 12.04 -6.99 3.83
N ALA A 57 12.70 -7.15 2.67
CA ALA A 57 14.14 -6.94 2.54
C ALA A 57 14.55 -5.51 2.93
N VAL A 58 13.85 -4.49 2.42
CA VAL A 58 14.13 -3.07 2.75
C VAL A 58 13.97 -2.81 4.25
N MET A 59 12.96 -3.37 4.91
CA MET A 59 12.75 -3.19 6.35
C MET A 59 13.81 -3.93 7.19
N GLN A 60 14.30 -5.10 6.75
CA GLN A 60 15.38 -5.82 7.45
C GLN A 60 16.73 -5.09 7.31
N ILE A 61 17.03 -4.51 6.13
CA ILE A 61 18.20 -3.63 5.94
C ILE A 61 18.08 -2.38 6.82
N ASN A 62 16.90 -1.76 6.87
CA ASN A 62 16.63 -0.63 7.78
C ASN A 62 16.74 -1.03 9.26
N ALA A 63 16.41 -2.27 9.61
CA ALA A 63 16.61 -2.79 10.97
C ALA A 63 18.10 -2.82 11.33
N LEU A 64 18.96 -3.29 10.43
CA LEU A 64 20.42 -3.28 10.63
C LEU A 64 20.98 -1.85 10.71
N LEU A 65 20.48 -0.92 9.89
CA LEU A 65 20.84 0.50 9.97
C LEU A 65 20.41 1.13 11.31
N ALA A 66 19.20 0.84 11.79
CA ALA A 66 18.73 1.26 13.11
C ALA A 66 19.61 0.68 14.23
N LYS A 67 20.06 -0.59 14.09
CA LYS A 67 21.01 -1.20 15.02
C LYS A 67 22.36 -0.50 15.00
N ARG A 68 22.91 -0.17 13.81
CA ARG A 68 24.16 0.62 13.70
C ARG A 68 24.05 1.97 14.41
N ILE A 69 22.92 2.68 14.26
CA ILE A 69 22.66 3.93 15.00
C ILE A 69 22.66 3.67 16.51
N PHE A 70 21.95 2.65 16.97
CA PHE A 70 21.90 2.29 18.39
C PHE A 70 23.29 1.99 18.95
N ASP A 71 24.03 1.08 18.31
CA ASP A 71 25.36 0.63 18.72
C ASP A 71 26.40 1.78 18.71
N LYS A 72 26.33 2.70 17.72
CA LYS A 72 27.28 3.81 17.57
C LYS A 72 27.00 5.02 18.47
N ASN A 73 25.95 4.99 19.29
CA ASN A 73 25.62 6.07 20.23
C ASN A 73 25.47 5.52 21.66
N PRO A 74 26.49 4.90 22.27
CA PRO A 74 26.35 4.13 23.54
C PRO A 74 25.76 4.95 24.69
N GLU A 75 26.23 6.18 24.88
CA GLU A 75 25.81 7.10 25.96
C GLU A 75 24.36 7.62 25.83
N ARG A 76 23.67 7.32 24.73
CA ARG A 76 22.31 7.82 24.48
C ARG A 76 21.26 6.81 24.91
N GLN A 77 20.18 7.31 25.52
CA GLN A 77 18.96 6.52 25.71
C GLN A 77 18.12 6.57 24.44
N PHE A 78 17.52 5.44 24.06
CA PHE A 78 16.66 5.32 22.90
C PHE A 78 15.23 4.98 23.32
N TYR A 79 14.29 5.77 22.80
CA TYR A 79 12.86 5.56 22.95
C TYR A 79 12.23 5.46 21.56
N VAL A 80 11.21 4.63 21.44
CA VAL A 80 10.74 4.08 20.17
C VAL A 80 9.22 4.19 20.09
N GLU A 81 8.76 4.95 19.10
CA GLU A 81 7.43 4.81 18.51
C GLU A 81 7.55 3.79 17.37
N GLU A 82 6.92 2.63 17.53
CA GLU A 82 7.05 1.52 16.57
C GLU A 82 6.02 1.66 15.45
N ASN A 83 6.50 2.12 14.29
CA ASN A 83 5.73 2.16 13.04
C ASN A 83 5.83 0.87 12.21
N PHE A 84 6.94 0.13 12.37
CA PHE A 84 7.17 -1.17 11.76
C PHE A 84 8.04 -2.00 12.72
N PRO A 85 7.74 -3.29 12.95
CA PRO A 85 8.47 -4.09 13.91
C PRO A 85 9.86 -4.45 13.39
N LEU A 86 10.90 -4.10 14.14
CA LEU A 86 12.30 -4.43 13.83
C LEU A 86 12.74 -5.57 14.75
N ASP A 87 12.84 -6.78 14.19
CA ASP A 87 12.92 -8.04 14.97
C ASP A 87 13.98 -8.06 16.08
N TRP A 88 15.16 -7.48 15.81
CA TRP A 88 16.27 -7.46 16.77
C TRP A 88 15.97 -6.65 18.03
N MET A 89 14.99 -5.73 18.00
CA MET A 89 14.68 -4.84 19.12
C MET A 89 13.85 -5.52 20.20
N TYR A 90 12.98 -6.48 19.85
CA TYR A 90 12.04 -7.09 20.80
C TYR A 90 12.65 -7.64 22.11
N PRO A 91 13.82 -8.33 22.10
CA PRO A 91 14.49 -8.73 23.34
C PRO A 91 14.85 -7.56 24.27
N TYR A 92 15.13 -6.38 23.70
CA TYR A 92 15.61 -5.19 24.40
C TYR A 92 14.49 -4.19 24.76
N LEU A 93 13.29 -4.34 24.16
CA LEU A 93 12.17 -3.41 24.35
C LEU A 93 11.44 -3.64 25.67
N THR A 94 11.14 -2.54 26.35
CA THR A 94 10.32 -2.49 27.57
C THR A 94 9.27 -1.37 27.48
N PRO A 95 8.06 -1.56 28.01
CA PRO A 95 7.07 -0.49 28.10
C PRO A 95 7.62 0.76 28.80
N HIS A 96 7.33 1.94 28.25
CA HIS A 96 7.69 3.22 28.85
C HIS A 96 6.61 4.27 28.55
N GLN A 97 5.50 4.18 29.27
CA GLN A 97 4.35 5.08 29.11
C GLN A 97 3.74 4.97 27.71
N LEU A 98 3.70 6.06 26.94
CA LEU A 98 3.17 6.10 25.58
C LEU A 98 4.08 5.42 24.53
N ILE A 99 5.35 5.17 24.86
CA ILE A 99 6.37 4.69 23.93
C ILE A 99 7.10 3.48 24.51
N LEU A 100 8.00 2.88 23.74
CA LEU A 100 8.87 1.81 24.21
C LEU A 100 10.26 2.35 24.52
N LYS A 101 10.87 1.90 25.62
CA LYS A 101 12.29 2.10 25.88
C LYS A 101 13.09 0.95 25.26
N LEU A 102 14.12 1.27 24.51
CA LEU A 102 15.09 0.31 23.99
C LEU A 102 16.29 0.26 24.94
N ASN A 103 16.47 -0.86 25.65
CA ASN A 103 17.54 -1.03 26.63
C ASN A 103 18.84 -1.50 25.96
N ARG A 104 19.97 -1.28 26.64
CA ARG A 104 21.31 -1.69 26.15
C ARG A 104 21.49 -3.20 26.16
N GLU A 105 21.06 -3.83 27.25
CA GLU A 105 21.08 -5.28 27.40
C GLU A 105 19.73 -5.92 27.06
N PRO A 106 19.70 -7.17 26.56
CA PRO A 106 18.47 -7.92 26.39
C PRO A 106 17.73 -8.08 27.72
N VAL A 107 16.46 -7.70 27.75
CA VAL A 107 15.61 -7.85 28.94
C VAL A 107 15.03 -9.25 28.94
N SER A 108 15.68 -10.16 29.66
CA SER A 108 15.34 -11.58 29.76
C SER A 108 13.86 -11.82 30.09
N GLN A 109 13.29 -11.06 31.02
CA GLN A 109 11.88 -11.10 31.42
C GLN A 109 11.38 -9.70 31.77
N LEU A 110 10.14 -9.35 31.40
CA LEU A 110 9.47 -8.17 31.95
C LEU A 110 8.98 -8.49 33.36
N THR A 111 9.44 -7.80 34.38
CA THR A 111 9.02 -8.05 35.77
C THR A 111 7.56 -7.66 36.00
N ASP A 112 6.93 -8.20 37.05
CA ASP A 112 5.54 -7.87 37.37
C ASP A 112 5.36 -6.40 37.73
N ALA A 113 6.38 -5.77 38.33
CA ALA A 113 6.41 -4.33 38.57
C ALA A 113 6.35 -3.52 37.25
N MET A 114 7.06 -3.96 36.20
CA MET A 114 7.04 -3.29 34.89
C MET A 114 5.68 -3.42 34.20
N VAL A 115 5.09 -4.63 34.21
CA VAL A 115 3.76 -4.88 33.62
C VAL A 115 2.68 -4.12 34.40
N LYS A 116 2.75 -4.11 35.73
CA LYS A 116 1.85 -3.36 36.61
C LYS A 116 1.94 -1.86 36.35
N ALA A 117 3.15 -1.30 36.25
CA ALA A 117 3.37 0.13 35.99
C ALA A 117 2.84 0.56 34.61
N ASP A 118 3.06 -0.22 33.56
CA ASP A 118 2.47 0.01 32.23
C ASP A 118 0.94 -0.01 32.29
N ARG A 119 0.37 -1.03 32.94
CA ARG A 119 -1.08 -1.19 33.12
C ARG A 119 -1.68 0.02 33.84
N GLU A 120 -1.10 0.42 34.96
CA GLU A 120 -1.58 1.53 35.80
C GLU A 120 -1.40 2.89 35.12
N TYR A 121 -0.30 3.07 34.36
CA TYR A 121 -0.13 4.24 33.50
C TYR A 121 -1.27 4.34 32.48
N TRP A 122 -1.49 3.29 31.68
CA TRP A 122 -2.49 3.33 30.62
C TRP A 122 -3.92 3.39 31.16
N THR A 123 -4.27 2.67 32.24
CA THR A 123 -5.60 2.80 32.85
C THR A 123 -5.87 4.23 33.32
N ARG A 124 -4.88 4.90 33.95
CA ARG A 124 -4.99 6.31 34.36
C ARG A 124 -5.01 7.28 33.17
N TYR A 125 -4.22 7.02 32.14
CA TYR A 125 -4.15 7.86 30.93
C TYR A 125 -5.45 7.80 30.11
N LEU A 126 -6.07 6.62 30.05
CA LEU A 126 -7.32 6.37 29.32
C LEU A 126 -8.58 6.74 30.10
N ALA A 127 -8.51 6.86 31.43
CA ALA A 127 -9.63 7.27 32.27
C ALA A 127 -10.35 8.53 31.76
N PRO A 128 -9.69 9.68 31.50
CA PRO A 128 -10.36 10.87 30.96
C PRO A 128 -10.77 10.75 29.48
N LEU A 129 -10.15 9.84 28.71
CA LEU A 129 -10.43 9.71 27.28
C LEU A 129 -11.66 8.83 27.01
N ILE A 130 -11.78 7.69 27.70
CA ILE A 130 -12.84 6.70 27.44
C ILE A 130 -13.70 6.36 28.67
N GLY A 131 -13.47 6.98 29.84
CA GLY A 131 -14.38 6.90 30.99
C GLY A 131 -14.14 5.78 31.99
N ALA A 132 -12.90 5.28 32.10
CA ALA A 132 -12.41 4.39 33.18
C ALA A 132 -13.17 3.07 33.43
N TRP A 133 -13.98 2.58 32.49
CA TRP A 133 -14.77 1.35 32.62
C TRP A 133 -14.00 0.05 32.36
N LEU A 134 -12.83 0.14 31.71
CA LEU A 134 -12.11 -1.01 31.16
C LEU A 134 -11.11 -1.62 32.17
N THR A 135 -11.33 -2.89 32.53
CA THR A 135 -10.53 -3.67 33.49
C THR A 135 -9.93 -4.93 32.83
N PRO A 136 -8.92 -5.59 33.45
CA PRO A 136 -8.32 -6.83 32.92
C PRO A 136 -9.33 -7.93 32.59
N ASP A 137 -10.42 -7.99 33.34
CA ASP A 137 -11.44 -9.05 33.25
C ASP A 137 -12.63 -8.65 32.35
N THR A 138 -12.66 -7.43 31.82
CA THR A 138 -13.75 -6.95 30.94
C THR A 138 -13.88 -7.82 29.68
N PRO A 139 -15.03 -8.47 29.43
CA PRO A 139 -15.24 -9.32 28.26
C PRO A 139 -15.11 -8.57 26.93
N VAL A 140 -14.77 -9.29 25.85
CA VAL A 140 -14.74 -8.73 24.49
C VAL A 140 -16.14 -8.28 24.03
N SER A 141 -17.22 -8.94 24.45
CA SER A 141 -18.58 -8.47 24.19
C SER A 141 -18.83 -7.05 24.70
N THR A 142 -18.36 -6.72 25.90
CA THR A 142 -18.48 -5.37 26.47
C THR A 142 -17.65 -4.33 25.70
N LEU A 143 -16.51 -4.73 25.11
CA LEU A 143 -15.77 -3.86 24.17
C LEU A 143 -16.56 -3.60 22.89
N CYS A 144 -17.17 -4.65 22.33
CA CYS A 144 -18.02 -4.56 21.15
C CYS A 144 -19.24 -3.65 21.40
N GLU A 145 -19.93 -3.84 22.54
CA GLU A 145 -21.06 -3.01 22.98
C GLU A 145 -20.67 -1.54 23.14
N PHE A 146 -19.53 -1.26 23.78
CA PHE A 146 -18.99 0.10 23.91
C PHE A 146 -18.71 0.73 22.54
N ALA A 147 -18.00 0.01 21.66
CA ALA A 147 -17.66 0.49 20.33
C ALA A 147 -18.91 0.74 19.47
N GLU A 148 -19.92 -0.13 19.52
CA GLU A 148 -21.19 0.03 18.82
C GLU A 148 -22.06 1.14 19.44
N LYS A 149 -21.97 1.39 20.76
CA LYS A 149 -22.63 2.54 21.39
C LYS A 149 -22.00 3.85 20.94
N VAL A 150 -20.68 3.99 21.11
CA VAL A 150 -19.95 5.24 20.91
C VAL A 150 -19.71 5.56 19.43
N HIS A 151 -19.28 4.59 18.62
CA HIS A 151 -18.84 4.86 17.26
C HIS A 151 -19.88 4.54 16.17
N VAL A 152 -20.77 3.57 16.38
CA VAL A 152 -21.86 3.27 15.42
C VAL A 152 -23.11 4.12 15.73
N ARG A 153 -23.69 3.96 16.93
CA ARG A 153 -24.91 4.68 17.34
C ARG A 153 -24.68 6.15 17.70
N LYS A 154 -23.42 6.58 17.88
CA LYS A 154 -23.02 7.92 18.36
C LYS A 154 -23.69 8.31 19.70
N ASP A 155 -24.05 7.31 20.49
CA ASP A 155 -24.76 7.49 21.76
C ASP A 155 -23.77 7.67 22.91
N LEU A 156 -23.63 8.91 23.38
CA LEU A 156 -22.77 9.28 24.50
C LEU A 156 -23.52 9.36 25.83
N SER A 157 -24.74 8.81 25.93
CA SER A 157 -25.50 8.77 27.19
C SER A 157 -24.70 8.04 28.29
N GLY A 158 -24.45 8.71 29.40
CA GLY A 158 -23.64 8.17 30.50
C GLY A 158 -22.16 7.92 30.17
N PHE A 159 -21.65 8.37 29.02
CA PHE A 159 -20.24 8.28 28.68
C PHE A 159 -19.43 9.22 29.60
N ARG A 160 -18.41 8.68 30.26
CA ARG A 160 -17.58 9.39 31.26
C ARG A 160 -16.21 9.82 30.76
N GLY A 161 -15.91 9.58 29.47
CA GLY A 161 -14.70 10.08 28.80
C GLY A 161 -14.95 11.42 28.10
N ASP A 162 -14.00 11.87 27.29
CA ASP A 162 -14.11 13.10 26.50
C ASP A 162 -14.86 12.87 25.17
N PRO A 163 -16.05 13.48 24.95
CA PRO A 163 -16.77 13.42 23.68
C PRO A 163 -15.92 13.88 22.48
N LYS A 164 -15.03 14.87 22.67
CA LYS A 164 -14.17 15.40 21.60
C LYS A 164 -13.11 14.40 21.18
N PHE A 165 -12.64 13.57 22.10
CA PHE A 165 -11.69 12.51 21.81
C PHE A 165 -12.31 11.47 20.87
N VAL A 166 -13.44 10.87 21.27
CA VAL A 166 -14.10 9.80 20.50
C VAL A 166 -14.73 10.27 19.17
N ALA A 167 -14.97 11.59 19.03
CA ALA A 167 -15.38 12.22 17.78
C ALA A 167 -14.21 12.52 16.81
N ASN A 168 -12.96 12.53 17.28
CA ASN A 168 -11.80 12.85 16.45
C ASN A 168 -10.97 11.59 16.12
N GLU A 169 -10.99 11.22 14.85
CA GLU A 169 -10.32 10.03 14.33
C GLU A 169 -8.79 10.04 14.49
N TYR A 170 -8.15 11.21 14.34
CA TYR A 170 -6.69 11.31 14.37
C TYR A 170 -6.08 10.89 15.73
N PRO A 171 -6.45 11.49 16.89
CA PRO A 171 -5.95 11.06 18.18
C PRO A 171 -6.40 9.64 18.53
N CYS A 172 -7.64 9.23 18.19
CA CYS A 172 -8.09 7.85 18.37
C CYS A 172 -7.12 6.85 17.73
N LYS A 173 -6.78 7.04 16.43
CA LYS A 173 -5.84 6.19 15.69
C LYS A 173 -4.43 6.25 16.28
N MET A 174 -3.91 7.44 16.60
CA MET A 174 -2.56 7.58 17.16
C MET A 174 -2.40 6.87 18.52
N PHE A 175 -3.29 7.12 19.49
CA PHE A 175 -3.18 6.46 20.80
C PHE A 175 -3.48 4.95 20.73
N SER A 176 -4.43 4.53 19.88
CA SER A 176 -4.69 3.11 19.61
C SER A 176 -3.44 2.40 19.08
N LYS A 177 -2.73 3.03 18.12
CA LYS A 177 -1.46 2.53 17.59
C LYS A 177 -0.40 2.40 18.69
N LEU A 178 -0.14 3.46 19.44
CA LEU A 178 0.87 3.47 20.52
C LEU A 178 0.62 2.34 21.53
N ARG A 179 -0.64 2.11 21.93
CA ARG A 179 -0.97 0.98 22.81
C ARG A 179 -0.81 -0.37 22.12
N SER A 180 -1.20 -0.49 20.85
CA SER A 180 -1.05 -1.72 20.04
C SER A 180 0.41 -2.13 19.85
N SER A 181 1.33 -1.18 19.65
CA SER A 181 2.77 -1.42 19.59
C SER A 181 3.31 -2.03 20.89
N ILE A 182 2.90 -1.49 22.05
CA ILE A 182 3.28 -2.04 23.37
C ILE A 182 2.66 -3.43 23.58
N ALA A 183 1.40 -3.62 23.20
CA ALA A 183 0.74 -4.92 23.21
C ALA A 183 1.47 -5.96 22.33
N GLY A 184 2.04 -5.52 21.21
CA GLY A 184 2.89 -6.32 20.33
C GLY A 184 4.17 -6.84 21.00
N VAL A 185 4.78 -6.08 21.92
CA VAL A 185 5.94 -6.56 22.72
C VAL A 185 5.51 -7.68 23.68
N TYR A 186 4.35 -7.57 24.33
CA TYR A 186 3.82 -8.66 25.14
C TYR A 186 3.48 -9.89 24.29
N ALA A 187 2.84 -9.72 23.13
CA ALA A 187 2.51 -10.82 22.22
C ALA A 187 3.76 -11.53 21.65
N TRP A 188 4.81 -10.79 21.30
CA TRP A 188 6.10 -11.38 20.93
C TRP A 188 6.68 -12.22 22.08
N ARG A 189 6.58 -11.74 23.33
CA ARG A 189 7.01 -12.52 24.51
C ARG A 189 6.15 -13.75 24.79
N VAL A 190 4.86 -13.78 24.39
CA VAL A 190 4.07 -15.03 24.43
C VAL A 190 4.66 -16.07 23.48
N SER A 191 5.03 -15.66 22.26
CA SER A 191 5.59 -16.56 21.24
C SER A 191 7.03 -17.02 21.53
N ASN A 192 7.73 -16.33 22.44
CA ASN A 192 9.13 -16.59 22.81
C ASN A 192 9.29 -16.96 24.30
N ALA A 193 8.19 -17.27 25.01
CA ALA A 193 8.21 -17.56 26.44
C ALA A 193 8.98 -18.84 26.74
N LYS A 194 9.85 -18.81 27.75
CA LYS A 194 10.64 -20.00 28.15
C LYS A 194 9.88 -20.97 29.06
N SER A 195 8.76 -20.53 29.62
CA SER A 195 7.90 -21.35 30.47
C SER A 195 6.41 -21.08 30.19
N PRO A 196 5.52 -22.07 30.42
CA PRO A 196 4.08 -21.86 30.31
C PRO A 196 3.55 -20.73 31.20
N GLY A 197 4.11 -20.57 32.40
CA GLY A 197 3.75 -19.51 33.33
C GLY A 197 4.10 -18.11 32.82
N GLU A 198 5.29 -17.92 32.24
CA GLU A 198 5.65 -16.67 31.56
C GLU A 198 4.72 -16.40 30.37
N GLY A 199 4.47 -17.42 29.54
CA GLY A 199 3.59 -17.33 28.38
C GLY A 199 2.16 -16.93 28.74
N ALA A 200 1.59 -17.52 29.80
CA ALA A 200 0.26 -17.17 30.30
C ALA A 200 0.21 -15.71 30.81
N ARG A 201 1.20 -15.30 31.61
CA ARG A 201 1.31 -13.94 32.16
C ARG A 201 1.47 -12.87 31.08
N MET A 202 2.34 -13.11 30.09
CA MET A 202 2.49 -12.21 28.94
C MET A 202 1.24 -12.19 28.06
N ARG A 203 0.50 -13.31 27.96
CA ARG A 203 -0.77 -13.38 27.23
C ARG A 203 -1.86 -12.56 27.93
N GLN A 204 -1.93 -12.57 29.26
CA GLN A 204 -2.84 -11.70 30.03
C GLN A 204 -2.52 -10.21 29.80
N ALA A 205 -1.23 -9.82 29.87
CA ALA A 205 -0.78 -8.45 29.60
C ALA A 205 -1.10 -8.01 28.16
N ALA A 206 -0.81 -8.86 27.17
CA ALA A 206 -1.10 -8.60 25.76
C ALA A 206 -2.61 -8.41 25.51
N ASN A 207 -3.45 -9.30 26.05
CA ASN A 207 -4.91 -9.19 25.93
C ASN A 207 -5.42 -7.86 26.48
N PHE A 208 -5.03 -7.47 27.70
CA PHE A 208 -5.51 -6.20 28.26
C PHE A 208 -5.00 -4.98 27.50
N ALA A 209 -3.74 -5.00 27.05
CA ALA A 209 -3.16 -3.93 26.24
C ALA A 209 -3.87 -3.80 24.88
N PHE A 210 -4.19 -4.89 24.20
CA PHE A 210 -4.98 -4.84 22.96
C PHE A 210 -6.44 -4.43 23.19
N ARG A 211 -7.07 -4.85 24.29
CA ARG A 211 -8.40 -4.35 24.68
C ARG A 211 -8.41 -2.83 24.84
N GLN A 212 -7.39 -2.27 25.49
CA GLN A 212 -7.18 -0.81 25.57
C GLN A 212 -6.97 -0.17 24.19
N ALA A 213 -6.17 -0.80 23.31
CA ALA A 213 -5.93 -0.30 21.95
C ALA A 213 -7.19 -0.32 21.06
N PHE A 214 -8.05 -1.34 21.19
CA PHE A 214 -9.31 -1.44 20.46
C PHE A 214 -10.37 -0.46 20.99
N ALA A 215 -10.49 -0.30 22.32
CA ALA A 215 -11.40 0.66 22.93
C ALA A 215 -11.07 2.13 22.58
N LEU A 216 -9.80 2.42 22.26
CA LEU A 216 -9.35 3.72 21.73
C LEU A 216 -9.76 3.98 20.28
N CYS A 217 -9.76 2.94 19.44
CA CYS A 217 -10.11 3.04 18.02
C CYS A 217 -10.45 1.64 17.46
N PRO A 218 -11.73 1.22 17.45
CA PRO A 218 -12.11 -0.12 17.02
C PRO A 218 -11.96 -0.36 15.52
N TYR A 219 -11.75 0.71 14.75
CA TYR A 219 -11.51 0.74 13.30
C TYR A 219 -10.03 1.01 12.97
N SER A 220 -9.13 0.94 13.95
CA SER A 220 -7.68 0.94 13.73
C SER A 220 -7.25 -0.43 13.19
N PRO A 221 -6.78 -0.54 11.93
CA PRO A 221 -6.43 -1.84 11.36
C PRO A 221 -5.28 -2.49 12.14
N GLU A 222 -4.31 -1.69 12.59
CA GLU A 222 -3.15 -2.13 13.34
C GLU A 222 -3.49 -2.69 14.73
N ALA A 223 -4.51 -2.15 15.40
CA ALA A 223 -5.00 -2.72 16.66
C ALA A 223 -5.82 -4.01 16.41
N LEU A 224 -6.71 -3.98 15.41
CA LEU A 224 -7.59 -5.10 15.06
C LEU A 224 -6.79 -6.34 14.64
N TYR A 225 -5.96 -6.25 13.59
CA TYR A 225 -5.19 -7.40 13.08
C TYR A 225 -4.25 -8.00 14.14
N ARG A 226 -3.52 -7.15 14.89
CA ARG A 226 -2.58 -7.63 15.91
C ARG A 226 -3.31 -8.34 17.07
N TYR A 227 -4.47 -7.82 17.52
CA TYR A 227 -5.26 -8.46 18.59
C TYR A 227 -5.89 -9.77 18.13
N MET A 228 -6.49 -9.79 16.93
CA MET A 228 -7.06 -11.00 16.34
C MET A 228 -6.05 -12.13 16.21
N ASN A 229 -4.83 -11.84 15.74
CA ASN A 229 -3.78 -12.85 15.64
C ASN A 229 -3.46 -13.48 17.01
N LEU A 230 -3.42 -12.68 18.09
CA LEU A 230 -3.27 -13.20 19.46
C LEU A 230 -4.45 -14.09 19.89
N LEU A 231 -5.69 -13.71 19.54
CA LEU A 231 -6.89 -14.48 19.86
C LEU A 231 -6.94 -15.81 19.11
N ILE A 232 -6.62 -15.82 17.81
CA ILE A 232 -6.54 -17.03 16.98
C ILE A 232 -5.46 -17.99 17.52
N GLN A 233 -4.28 -17.47 17.88
CA GLN A 233 -3.21 -18.22 18.58
C GLN A 233 -3.57 -18.64 20.02
N SER A 234 -4.73 -18.23 20.53
CA SER A 234 -5.28 -18.61 21.83
C SER A 234 -6.56 -19.45 21.69
N ASP A 235 -6.89 -19.93 20.49
CA ASP A 235 -8.12 -20.64 20.15
C ASP A 235 -9.44 -19.87 20.40
N ARG A 236 -9.36 -18.54 20.53
CA ARG A 236 -10.51 -17.65 20.83
C ARG A 236 -11.07 -17.03 19.55
N LEU A 237 -11.41 -17.89 18.58
CA LEU A 237 -11.82 -17.48 17.24
C LEU A 237 -13.13 -16.68 17.23
N ASP A 238 -14.12 -17.04 18.04
CA ASP A 238 -15.40 -16.31 18.11
C ASP A 238 -15.23 -14.87 18.64
N GLU A 239 -14.25 -14.63 19.53
CA GLU A 239 -13.91 -13.27 19.97
C GLU A 239 -13.22 -12.47 18.87
N ALA A 240 -12.37 -13.10 18.05
CA ALA A 240 -11.76 -12.45 16.89
C ALA A 240 -12.82 -12.06 15.84
N ILE A 241 -13.83 -12.92 15.63
CA ILE A 241 -14.99 -12.63 14.78
C ILE A 241 -15.77 -11.45 15.37
N ALA A 242 -16.14 -11.49 16.65
CA ALA A 242 -16.90 -10.40 17.29
C ALA A 242 -16.22 -9.02 17.15
N LEU A 243 -14.90 -8.93 17.33
CA LEU A 243 -14.14 -7.69 17.13
C LEU A 243 -14.12 -7.24 15.66
N THR A 244 -14.03 -8.18 14.72
CA THR A 244 -14.04 -7.89 13.28
C THR A 244 -15.42 -7.41 12.83
N ASP A 245 -16.49 -8.05 13.31
CA ASP A 245 -17.88 -7.67 13.07
C ASP A 245 -18.18 -6.26 13.61
N THR A 246 -17.73 -5.95 14.82
CA THR A 246 -17.83 -4.60 15.38
C THR A 246 -17.01 -3.59 14.56
N ALA A 247 -15.78 -3.92 14.16
CA ALA A 247 -14.96 -3.05 13.33
C ALA A 247 -15.61 -2.77 11.96
N GLU A 248 -16.23 -3.77 11.33
CA GLU A 248 -16.99 -3.62 10.09
C GLU A 248 -18.22 -2.73 10.28
N LYS A 249 -18.95 -2.85 11.41
CA LYS A 249 -20.06 -1.94 11.72
C LYS A 249 -19.60 -0.49 11.90
N VAL A 250 -18.40 -0.26 12.44
CA VAL A 250 -17.84 1.08 12.65
C VAL A 250 -17.27 1.70 11.37
N ASP A 251 -16.65 0.89 10.50
CA ASP A 251 -16.20 1.30 9.15
C ASP A 251 -16.76 0.34 8.06
N PRO A 252 -18.04 0.51 7.65
CA PRO A 252 -18.68 -0.38 6.67
C PRO A 252 -18.09 -0.30 5.26
N ASN A 253 -17.22 0.67 4.97
CA ASN A 253 -16.58 0.81 3.67
C ASN A 253 -15.24 0.05 3.60
N ASN A 254 -14.74 -0.46 4.73
CA ASN A 254 -13.49 -1.19 4.79
C ASN A 254 -13.56 -2.60 4.17
N LYS A 255 -13.22 -2.68 2.88
CA LYS A 255 -13.16 -3.96 2.15
C LYS A 255 -12.17 -4.96 2.77
N GLN A 256 -11.13 -4.51 3.47
CA GLN A 256 -10.16 -5.43 4.09
C GLN A 256 -10.77 -6.12 5.32
N THR A 257 -11.43 -5.36 6.20
CA THR A 257 -12.19 -5.90 7.34
C THR A 257 -13.26 -6.88 6.89
N LYS A 258 -13.97 -6.58 5.79
CA LYS A 258 -14.97 -7.49 5.18
C LYS A 258 -14.41 -8.81 4.68
N ASN A 259 -13.25 -8.78 4.03
CA ASN A 259 -12.57 -10.00 3.57
C ASN A 259 -12.09 -10.82 4.77
N LEU A 260 -11.48 -10.16 5.74
CA LEU A 260 -11.00 -10.76 6.97
C LEU A 260 -12.13 -11.43 7.77
N ARG A 261 -13.29 -10.79 7.90
CA ARG A 261 -14.50 -11.36 8.51
C ARG A 261 -14.86 -12.71 7.86
N ARG A 262 -14.93 -12.73 6.53
CA ARG A 262 -15.22 -13.96 5.76
C ARG A 262 -14.15 -15.03 5.95
N GLU A 263 -12.87 -14.65 6.00
CA GLU A 263 -11.77 -15.58 6.28
C GLU A 263 -11.93 -16.23 7.66
N LEU A 264 -12.25 -15.46 8.71
CA LEU A 264 -12.50 -16.01 10.04
C LEU A 264 -13.75 -16.89 10.10
N GLU A 265 -14.85 -16.51 9.44
CA GLU A 265 -16.05 -17.32 9.37
C GLU A 265 -15.78 -18.66 8.67
N MET A 266 -15.03 -18.65 7.56
CA MET A 266 -14.55 -19.87 6.89
C MET A 266 -13.66 -20.71 7.81
N MET A 267 -12.71 -20.10 8.55
CA MET A 267 -11.87 -20.83 9.52
C MET A 267 -12.70 -21.46 10.65
N ARG A 268 -13.74 -20.77 11.13
CA ARG A 268 -14.65 -21.29 12.17
C ARG A 268 -15.44 -22.47 11.63
N ASP A 269 -15.98 -22.35 10.43
CA ASP A 269 -16.84 -23.38 9.87
C ASP A 269 -15.99 -24.60 9.41
N GLN A 270 -14.75 -24.39 8.95
CA GLN A 270 -13.75 -25.45 8.79
C GLN A 270 -13.44 -26.15 10.13
N LYS A 271 -13.16 -25.41 11.22
CA LYS A 271 -12.95 -26.01 12.55
C LYS A 271 -14.16 -26.79 13.05
N ARG A 272 -15.38 -26.27 12.86
CA ARG A 272 -16.63 -26.97 13.22
C ARG A 272 -16.83 -28.24 12.38
N THR A 273 -16.44 -28.22 11.11
CA THR A 273 -16.53 -29.38 10.22
C THR A 273 -15.46 -30.43 10.54
N GLN A 274 -14.22 -30.02 10.84
CA GLN A 274 -13.15 -30.90 11.31
C GLN A 274 -13.45 -31.50 12.69
N GLY A 275 -13.98 -30.70 13.63
CA GLY A 275 -14.43 -31.17 14.94
C GLY A 275 -15.60 -32.16 14.85
N LYS A 276 -16.53 -31.97 13.90
CA LYS A 276 -17.55 -32.97 13.58
C LYS A 276 -16.95 -34.22 12.92
N ALA A 277 -16.03 -34.08 11.96
CA ALA A 277 -15.39 -35.21 11.30
C ALA A 277 -14.56 -36.09 12.26
N ALA A 278 -13.95 -35.49 13.29
CA ALA A 278 -13.27 -36.24 14.36
C ALA A 278 -14.26 -36.97 15.31
N GLY A 279 -15.50 -36.49 15.42
CA GLY A 279 -16.54 -37.04 16.29
C GLY A 279 -17.57 -37.96 15.60
N SER A 280 -17.60 -38.02 14.26
CA SER A 280 -18.56 -38.84 13.51
C SER A 280 -17.90 -39.61 12.37
N ARG A 281 -17.31 -40.75 12.70
CA ARG A 281 -17.06 -41.83 11.73
C ARG A 281 -18.32 -42.69 11.57
N LEU A 282 -19.32 -42.12 10.90
CA LEU A 282 -20.45 -42.86 10.33
C LEU A 282 -20.72 -42.29 8.93
N GLU A 283 -20.90 -43.20 7.99
CA GLU A 283 -20.93 -42.92 6.55
C GLU A 283 -22.14 -42.07 6.17
N SER A 284 -21.98 -41.19 5.18
CA SER A 284 -23.11 -40.52 4.52
C SER A 284 -23.11 -40.83 3.03
N ASP A 285 -24.24 -41.38 2.60
CA ASP A 285 -24.57 -41.77 1.22
C ASP A 285 -24.52 -40.56 0.26
N PRO A 286 -23.93 -40.66 -0.95
CA PRO A 286 -23.65 -39.51 -1.81
C PRO A 286 -24.89 -39.06 -2.61
N SER A 287 -25.95 -38.62 -1.92
CA SER A 287 -27.09 -38.00 -2.56
C SER A 287 -26.75 -36.59 -3.07
N GLY A 288 -27.00 -36.33 -4.36
CA GLY A 288 -26.77 -35.06 -5.05
C GLY A 288 -25.51 -35.01 -5.92
N PRO A 289 -25.24 -33.87 -6.59
CA PRO A 289 -24.06 -33.70 -7.45
C PRO A 289 -22.80 -33.46 -6.62
N ARG A 290 -21.65 -33.92 -7.09
CA ARG A 290 -20.35 -33.68 -6.42
C ARG A 290 -19.27 -33.31 -7.42
N ILE A 291 -18.65 -32.14 -7.27
CA ILE A 291 -17.54 -31.71 -8.14
C ILE A 291 -16.18 -32.15 -7.59
N GLN A 292 -15.43 -32.89 -8.40
CA GLN A 292 -14.08 -33.34 -8.06
C GLN A 292 -13.11 -33.00 -9.20
N PHE A 293 -12.17 -32.09 -8.96
CA PHE A 293 -11.10 -31.76 -9.91
C PHE A 293 -9.96 -32.79 -9.83
N ALA A 294 -9.35 -33.10 -10.98
CA ALA A 294 -8.12 -33.90 -11.04
C ALA A 294 -6.91 -33.15 -10.41
N GLY A 295 -6.97 -31.82 -10.41
CA GLY A 295 -6.08 -30.93 -9.68
C GLY A 295 -6.66 -29.51 -9.69
N GLU A 296 -6.53 -28.79 -8.57
CA GLU A 296 -7.06 -27.42 -8.43
C GLU A 296 -5.98 -26.35 -8.59
N GLU A 297 -4.75 -26.75 -8.92
CA GLU A 297 -3.61 -25.87 -9.15
C GLU A 297 -2.81 -26.29 -10.38
N ARG A 298 -2.42 -25.30 -11.18
CA ARG A 298 -1.42 -25.45 -12.24
C ARG A 298 -0.28 -24.46 -12.05
N ASP A 299 0.91 -24.98 -11.77
CA ASP A 299 2.15 -24.23 -11.93
C ASP A 299 2.72 -24.46 -13.34
N PHE A 300 2.98 -23.36 -14.05
CA PHE A 300 3.69 -23.36 -15.33
C PHE A 300 5.22 -23.23 -15.17
N GLY A 301 5.71 -23.07 -13.93
CA GLY A 301 7.13 -22.86 -13.65
C GLY A 301 7.62 -21.52 -14.23
N ARG A 302 8.86 -21.52 -14.74
CA ARG A 302 9.44 -20.34 -15.40
C ARG A 302 8.89 -20.20 -16.81
N ILE A 303 8.31 -19.04 -17.12
CA ILE A 303 7.82 -18.68 -18.46
C ILE A 303 8.46 -17.36 -18.90
N THR A 304 8.70 -17.18 -20.20
CA THR A 304 9.27 -15.93 -20.74
C THR A 304 8.22 -14.82 -20.72
N GLY A 305 8.60 -13.58 -20.39
CA GLY A 305 7.70 -12.43 -20.46
C GLY A 305 7.12 -12.26 -21.87
N GLY A 306 5.81 -12.04 -21.95
CA GLY A 306 5.08 -12.01 -23.23
C GLY A 306 4.51 -13.35 -23.71
N SER A 307 4.95 -14.49 -23.16
CA SER A 307 4.38 -15.81 -23.48
C SER A 307 2.87 -15.89 -23.18
N ILE A 308 2.18 -16.71 -23.96
CA ILE A 308 0.85 -17.21 -23.67
C ILE A 308 0.97 -18.70 -23.32
N VAL A 309 0.44 -19.10 -22.16
CA VAL A 309 0.38 -20.50 -21.71
C VAL A 309 -1.06 -20.95 -21.49
N LYS A 310 -1.35 -22.24 -21.67
CA LYS A 310 -2.70 -22.81 -21.62
C LYS A 310 -2.74 -24.06 -20.74
N HIS A 311 -3.85 -24.29 -20.06
CA HIS A 311 -4.10 -25.51 -19.28
C HIS A 311 -5.60 -25.77 -19.14
N ASP A 312 -6.00 -27.03 -19.25
CA ASP A 312 -7.38 -27.46 -19.12
C ASP A 312 -7.58 -28.15 -17.77
N PHE A 313 -8.35 -27.51 -16.88
CA PHE A 313 -8.71 -28.10 -15.60
C PHE A 313 -9.82 -29.14 -15.82
N VAL A 314 -9.50 -30.40 -15.60
CA VAL A 314 -10.45 -31.53 -15.72
C VAL A 314 -11.16 -31.75 -14.39
N PHE A 315 -12.49 -31.91 -14.44
CA PHE A 315 -13.32 -32.24 -13.28
C PHE A 315 -14.27 -33.40 -13.60
N THR A 316 -14.69 -34.12 -12.56
CA THR A 316 -15.61 -35.26 -12.62
C THR A 316 -16.83 -34.96 -11.76
N ASN A 317 -18.01 -35.40 -12.20
CA ASN A 317 -19.17 -35.47 -11.32
C ASN A 317 -19.14 -36.79 -10.54
N ALA A 318 -18.62 -36.76 -9.32
CA ALA A 318 -18.56 -37.91 -8.41
C ALA A 318 -19.87 -38.13 -7.62
N GLY A 319 -20.93 -37.39 -7.96
CA GLY A 319 -22.24 -37.47 -7.31
C GLY A 319 -23.21 -38.40 -8.02
N THR A 320 -24.44 -38.49 -7.49
CA THR A 320 -25.53 -39.32 -8.00
C THR A 320 -26.52 -38.56 -8.88
N THR A 321 -26.45 -37.22 -8.93
CA THR A 321 -27.27 -36.39 -9.81
C THR A 321 -26.43 -35.41 -10.63
N ARG A 322 -27.03 -34.79 -11.65
CA ARG A 322 -26.38 -33.91 -12.63
C ARG A 322 -25.68 -32.70 -11.99
N LEU A 323 -24.39 -32.56 -12.27
CA LEU A 323 -23.58 -31.41 -11.90
C LEU A 323 -23.71 -30.30 -12.97
N GLU A 324 -23.89 -29.06 -12.54
CA GLU A 324 -24.01 -27.89 -13.39
C GLU A 324 -23.11 -26.75 -12.90
N LEU A 325 -22.26 -26.22 -13.78
CA LEU A 325 -21.38 -25.09 -13.57
C LEU A 325 -22.03 -23.81 -14.11
N THR A 326 -22.35 -22.88 -13.22
CA THR A 326 -23.08 -21.65 -13.52
C THR A 326 -22.17 -20.48 -13.89
N GLU A 327 -20.99 -20.38 -13.28
CA GLU A 327 -19.99 -19.33 -13.56
C GLU A 327 -18.56 -19.92 -13.56
N VAL A 328 -17.72 -19.46 -14.49
CA VAL A 328 -16.25 -19.64 -14.47
C VAL A 328 -15.63 -18.28 -14.73
N LYS A 329 -14.84 -17.77 -13.78
CA LYS A 329 -14.39 -16.37 -13.77
C LYS A 329 -12.95 -16.18 -13.29
N PRO A 330 -12.03 -15.83 -14.20
CA PRO A 330 -10.69 -15.40 -13.83
C PRO A 330 -10.66 -14.09 -13.03
N SER A 331 -9.68 -13.95 -12.12
CA SER A 331 -9.51 -12.76 -11.28
C SER A 331 -8.73 -11.61 -11.91
N CYS A 332 -8.13 -11.80 -13.09
CA CYS A 332 -7.52 -10.72 -13.90
C CYS A 332 -7.88 -10.87 -15.38
N GLY A 333 -7.91 -9.76 -16.12
CA GLY A 333 -7.96 -9.79 -17.59
C GLY A 333 -6.70 -10.38 -18.26
N CYS A 334 -5.65 -10.67 -17.48
CA CYS A 334 -4.47 -11.42 -17.93
C CYS A 334 -4.70 -12.93 -18.04
N THR A 335 -5.86 -13.43 -17.60
CA THR A 335 -6.26 -14.85 -17.64
C THR A 335 -7.66 -14.93 -18.25
N THR A 336 -7.87 -15.79 -19.23
CA THR A 336 -9.17 -15.99 -19.88
C THR A 336 -9.61 -17.45 -19.77
N ALA A 337 -10.91 -17.67 -19.58
CA ALA A 337 -11.52 -18.98 -19.73
C ALA A 337 -12.07 -19.13 -21.15
N GLY A 338 -11.78 -20.24 -21.81
CA GLY A 338 -12.37 -20.62 -23.10
C GLY A 338 -13.79 -21.18 -22.94
N ALA A 339 -14.28 -21.94 -23.90
CA ALA A 339 -15.56 -22.65 -23.74
C ALA A 339 -15.39 -23.83 -22.77
N TRP A 340 -16.09 -23.80 -21.63
CA TRP A 340 -16.05 -24.87 -20.62
C TRP A 340 -17.29 -25.77 -20.64
N THR A 341 -17.16 -27.00 -20.14
CA THR A 341 -18.28 -27.93 -19.97
C THR A 341 -19.23 -27.41 -18.89
N ARG A 342 -20.49 -27.14 -19.24
CA ARG A 342 -21.48 -26.55 -18.32
C ARG A 342 -22.25 -27.57 -17.50
N GLN A 343 -22.52 -28.75 -18.03
CA GLN A 343 -23.37 -29.77 -17.42
C GLN A 343 -22.69 -31.14 -17.57
N VAL A 344 -22.65 -31.92 -16.50
CA VAL A 344 -21.92 -33.20 -16.42
C VAL A 344 -22.75 -34.24 -15.68
N GLU A 345 -23.08 -35.34 -16.34
CA GLU A 345 -23.84 -36.45 -15.75
C GLU A 345 -23.00 -37.23 -14.72
N PRO A 346 -23.62 -37.96 -13.78
CA PRO A 346 -22.93 -38.83 -12.83
C PRO A 346 -21.83 -39.70 -13.46
N GLY A 347 -20.65 -39.71 -12.86
CA GLY A 347 -19.47 -40.45 -13.33
C GLY A 347 -18.78 -39.89 -14.57
N GLN A 348 -19.31 -38.83 -15.21
CA GLN A 348 -18.70 -38.21 -16.39
C GLN A 348 -17.73 -37.08 -16.03
N THR A 349 -16.87 -36.70 -16.98
CA THR A 349 -15.89 -35.63 -16.86
C THR A 349 -16.23 -34.41 -17.71
N GLY A 350 -15.89 -33.22 -17.20
CA GLY A 350 -15.90 -31.94 -17.93
C GLY A 350 -14.55 -31.23 -17.86
N THR A 351 -14.38 -30.19 -18.68
CA THR A 351 -13.13 -29.44 -18.80
C THR A 351 -13.35 -27.93 -18.74
N ILE A 352 -12.41 -27.22 -18.09
CA ILE A 352 -12.33 -25.77 -18.07
C ILE A 352 -11.00 -25.33 -18.69
N PRO A 353 -10.96 -24.93 -19.98
CA PRO A 353 -9.75 -24.47 -20.64
C PRO A 353 -9.41 -23.05 -20.20
N ILE A 354 -8.20 -22.84 -19.68
CA ILE A 354 -7.69 -21.53 -19.25
C ILE A 354 -6.45 -21.13 -20.06
N GLN A 355 -6.38 -19.86 -20.43
CA GLN A 355 -5.25 -19.23 -21.09
C GLN A 355 -4.71 -18.06 -20.24
N PHE A 356 -3.41 -18.01 -20.00
CA PHE A 356 -2.73 -16.95 -19.25
C PHE A 356 -1.71 -16.22 -20.15
N GLN A 357 -1.77 -14.89 -20.17
CA GLN A 357 -0.87 -14.03 -20.93
C GLN A 357 0.06 -13.25 -19.98
N SER A 358 1.36 -13.40 -20.20
CA SER A 358 2.41 -12.87 -19.31
C SER A 358 3.04 -11.54 -19.76
N ALA A 359 2.46 -10.88 -20.77
CA ALA A 359 2.94 -9.60 -21.28
C ALA A 359 2.95 -8.52 -20.19
N ASN A 360 4.05 -7.76 -20.09
CA ASN A 360 4.28 -6.71 -19.09
C ASN A 360 4.24 -7.17 -17.62
N LEU A 361 4.39 -8.47 -17.36
CA LEU A 361 4.57 -9.02 -16.02
C LEU A 361 6.04 -9.44 -15.81
N SER A 362 6.48 -9.47 -14.56
CA SER A 362 7.78 -10.00 -14.15
C SER A 362 7.68 -10.63 -12.76
N GLY A 363 8.58 -11.56 -12.46
CA GLY A 363 8.62 -12.20 -11.15
C GLY A 363 7.50 -13.24 -10.94
N PRO A 364 7.20 -13.59 -9.67
CA PRO A 364 6.27 -14.66 -9.36
C PRO A 364 4.83 -14.16 -9.50
N ILE A 365 4.01 -14.92 -10.23
CA ILE A 365 2.58 -14.62 -10.40
C ILE A 365 1.77 -15.74 -9.79
N HIS A 366 0.70 -15.35 -9.08
CA HIS A 366 -0.35 -16.23 -8.61
C HIS A 366 -1.68 -15.61 -9.06
N LYS A 367 -2.48 -16.38 -9.79
CA LYS A 367 -3.79 -16.01 -10.35
C LYS A 367 -4.82 -17.05 -9.93
N SER A 368 -6.08 -16.66 -9.97
CA SER A 368 -7.19 -17.51 -9.57
C SER A 368 -8.33 -17.47 -10.59
N VAL A 369 -9.04 -18.58 -10.70
CA VAL A 369 -10.28 -18.72 -11.46
C VAL A 369 -11.34 -19.29 -10.52
N ASN A 370 -12.40 -18.54 -10.28
CA ASN A 370 -13.51 -19.02 -9.46
C ASN A 370 -14.50 -19.77 -10.34
N VAL A 371 -14.91 -20.95 -9.89
CA VAL A 371 -15.90 -21.82 -10.51
C VAL A 371 -17.09 -21.93 -9.55
N VAL A 372 -18.30 -21.69 -10.03
CA VAL A 372 -19.55 -21.80 -9.24
C VAL A 372 -20.39 -22.94 -9.82
N CYS A 373 -20.95 -23.79 -8.97
CA CYS A 373 -21.74 -24.95 -9.40
C CYS A 373 -22.86 -25.32 -8.41
N ASN A 374 -23.72 -26.26 -8.80
CA ASN A 374 -24.85 -26.75 -8.01
C ASN A 374 -24.50 -27.83 -6.95
N ASP A 375 -23.22 -28.15 -6.73
CA ASP A 375 -22.79 -29.00 -5.61
C ASP A 375 -23.03 -28.28 -4.28
N SER A 376 -23.97 -28.78 -3.47
CA SER A 376 -24.29 -28.19 -2.16
C SER A 376 -23.16 -28.30 -1.13
N THR A 377 -22.17 -29.16 -1.36
CA THR A 377 -20.99 -29.32 -0.50
C THR A 377 -19.78 -28.49 -0.97
N ARG A 378 -19.72 -28.15 -2.27
CA ARG A 378 -18.64 -27.35 -2.89
C ARG A 378 -19.20 -26.39 -3.95
N SER A 379 -20.14 -25.54 -3.56
CA SER A 379 -20.86 -24.64 -4.49
C SER A 379 -19.97 -23.59 -5.15
N ALA A 380 -18.78 -23.33 -4.59
CA ALA A 380 -17.70 -22.60 -5.25
C ALA A 380 -16.36 -23.31 -5.05
N VAL A 381 -15.55 -23.34 -6.12
CA VAL A 381 -14.17 -23.85 -6.14
C VAL A 381 -13.25 -22.79 -6.73
N THR A 382 -12.08 -22.57 -6.14
CA THR A 382 -11.06 -21.67 -6.69
C THR A 382 -9.92 -22.50 -7.28
N LEU A 383 -9.70 -22.34 -8.58
CA LEU A 383 -8.58 -22.92 -9.30
C LEU A 383 -7.41 -21.93 -9.33
N HIS A 384 -6.20 -22.44 -9.18
CA HIS A 384 -4.98 -21.65 -8.99
C HIS A 384 -4.03 -21.78 -10.19
N ILE A 385 -3.47 -20.66 -10.63
CA ILE A 385 -2.43 -20.61 -11.67
C ILE A 385 -1.20 -19.93 -11.09
N LYS A 386 -0.07 -20.62 -11.17
CA LYS A 386 1.25 -20.12 -10.77
C LYS A 386 2.19 -20.08 -11.96
N ALA A 387 3.09 -19.12 -11.96
CA ALA A 387 4.27 -19.09 -12.83
C ALA A 387 5.31 -18.13 -12.24
N THR A 388 6.54 -18.17 -12.77
CA THR A 388 7.52 -17.09 -12.62
C THR A 388 7.81 -16.52 -14.00
N VAL A 389 7.42 -15.27 -14.22
CA VAL A 389 7.67 -14.56 -15.48
C VAL A 389 9.09 -14.02 -15.48
N TRP A 390 9.89 -14.54 -16.41
CA TRP A 390 11.31 -14.19 -16.58
C TRP A 390 11.50 -13.34 -17.83
N ASN A 391 12.19 -12.22 -17.69
CA ASN A 391 12.54 -11.33 -18.80
C ASN A 391 13.99 -11.60 -19.22
N PRO A 392 14.24 -12.06 -20.48
CA PRO A 392 15.59 -12.33 -20.98
C PRO A 392 16.49 -11.10 -20.92
N ILE A 393 15.94 -9.93 -21.24
CA ILE A 393 16.61 -8.63 -21.15
C ILE A 393 15.72 -7.72 -20.31
N GLU A 394 16.30 -7.11 -19.28
CA GLU A 394 15.62 -6.23 -18.34
C GLU A 394 16.19 -4.81 -18.44
N VAL A 395 15.31 -3.81 -18.41
CA VAL A 395 15.67 -2.39 -18.58
C VAL A 395 15.08 -1.60 -17.42
N THR A 396 15.94 -1.00 -16.59
CA THR A 396 15.53 -0.31 -15.36
C THR A 396 16.24 1.04 -15.19
N PRO A 397 15.50 2.16 -15.05
CA PRO A 397 14.06 2.30 -15.26
C PRO A 397 13.68 2.19 -16.76
N THR A 398 12.43 1.83 -17.05
CA THR A 398 11.88 1.81 -18.43
C THR A 398 11.53 3.19 -18.98
N TYR A 399 11.64 4.23 -18.14
CA TYR A 399 11.34 5.63 -18.45
C TYR A 399 12.29 6.55 -17.69
N VAL A 400 12.73 7.65 -18.30
CA VAL A 400 13.66 8.63 -17.69
C VAL A 400 13.08 10.03 -17.69
N VAL A 401 13.27 10.76 -16.59
CA VAL A 401 12.85 12.16 -16.46
C VAL A 401 14.04 13.06 -16.09
N PHE A 402 14.15 14.20 -16.77
CA PHE A 402 15.05 15.31 -16.50
C PHE A 402 14.24 16.56 -16.11
N ASP A 403 14.82 17.42 -15.27
CA ASP A 403 14.21 18.69 -14.83
C ASP A 403 15.22 19.87 -14.89
N PRO A 404 15.88 20.12 -16.05
CA PRO A 404 16.95 21.10 -16.15
C PRO A 404 16.43 22.55 -16.18
N GLU A 405 17.28 23.48 -15.77
CA GLU A 405 17.00 24.92 -15.78
C GLU A 405 17.35 25.55 -17.14
N ALA A 406 16.45 26.37 -17.68
CA ALA A 406 16.50 26.89 -19.05
C ALA A 406 17.74 27.75 -19.36
N SER A 407 18.27 28.44 -18.35
CA SER A 407 19.43 29.33 -18.43
C SER A 407 20.75 28.66 -18.07
N ALA A 408 20.71 27.44 -17.51
CA ALA A 408 21.90 26.70 -17.12
C ALA A 408 22.45 25.90 -18.31
N VAL A 409 23.79 25.82 -18.41
CA VAL A 409 24.47 24.83 -19.25
C VAL A 409 24.36 23.46 -18.57
N SER A 410 23.15 22.93 -18.52
CA SER A 410 22.83 21.64 -17.93
C SER A 410 23.38 20.51 -18.80
N ASN A 411 24.32 19.75 -18.24
CA ASN A 411 24.71 18.41 -18.71
C ASN A 411 24.20 17.33 -17.74
N GLU A 412 22.97 17.48 -17.23
CA GLU A 412 22.38 16.51 -16.31
C GLU A 412 22.30 15.13 -16.94
N THR A 413 22.87 14.13 -16.27
CA THR A 413 22.87 12.74 -16.72
C THR A 413 21.97 11.87 -15.83
N ARG A 414 21.31 10.89 -16.45
CA ARG A 414 20.53 9.84 -15.81
C ARG A 414 20.98 8.49 -16.38
N VAL A 415 20.96 7.46 -15.54
CA VAL A 415 21.47 6.13 -15.90
C VAL A 415 20.32 5.14 -15.99
N VAL A 416 20.20 4.47 -17.14
CA VAL A 416 19.34 3.30 -17.31
C VAL A 416 20.21 2.07 -17.34
N ARG A 417 19.91 1.09 -16.50
CA ARG A 417 20.63 -0.18 -16.46
C ARG A 417 19.92 -1.20 -17.34
N ILE A 418 20.68 -1.81 -18.24
CA ILE A 418 20.25 -2.97 -19.03
C ILE A 418 20.96 -4.20 -18.47
N LEU A 419 20.18 -5.22 -18.09
CA LEU A 419 20.65 -6.51 -17.61
C LEU A 419 20.24 -7.57 -18.63
N ASN A 420 21.22 -8.27 -19.19
CA ASN A 420 20.99 -9.46 -19.99
C ASN A 420 21.09 -10.71 -19.10
N ASN A 421 19.98 -11.42 -18.98
CA ASN A 421 19.84 -12.65 -18.21
C ASN A 421 20.00 -13.91 -19.07
N THR A 422 20.22 -13.81 -20.40
CA THR A 422 20.48 -14.97 -21.27
C THR A 422 21.94 -15.43 -21.17
N ASP A 423 22.22 -16.66 -21.59
CA ASP A 423 23.58 -17.20 -21.68
C ASP A 423 24.36 -16.61 -22.87
N GLU A 424 23.65 -16.23 -23.94
CA GLU A 424 24.22 -15.54 -25.11
C GLU A 424 24.66 -14.11 -24.76
N ALA A 425 25.84 -13.71 -25.24
CA ALA A 425 26.35 -12.35 -25.03
C ALA A 425 25.53 -11.33 -25.85
N LEU A 426 24.83 -10.43 -25.16
CA LEU A 426 24.15 -9.31 -25.79
C LEU A 426 25.16 -8.27 -26.27
N THR A 427 25.08 -7.84 -27.52
CA THR A 427 25.77 -6.63 -28.00
C THR A 427 24.75 -5.53 -28.23
N LEU A 428 25.14 -4.30 -27.94
CA LEU A 428 24.33 -3.10 -28.12
C LEU A 428 25.01 -2.18 -29.15
N SER A 429 24.23 -1.54 -30.02
CA SER A 429 24.73 -0.47 -30.88
C SER A 429 25.08 0.78 -30.08
N ALA A 430 25.69 1.76 -30.76
CA ALA A 430 25.59 3.14 -30.28
C ALA A 430 24.11 3.52 -30.12
N PRO A 431 23.74 4.27 -29.06
CA PRO A 431 22.37 4.68 -28.84
C PRO A 431 22.02 5.89 -29.72
N GLU A 432 20.82 5.88 -30.30
CA GLU A 432 20.29 6.95 -31.16
C GLU A 432 19.20 7.71 -30.41
N CYS A 433 19.37 9.02 -30.22
CA CYS A 433 18.34 9.92 -29.69
C CYS A 433 17.51 10.50 -30.85
N ALA A 434 16.20 10.63 -30.70
CA ALA A 434 15.36 11.21 -31.76
C ALA A 434 15.47 12.75 -31.83
N SER A 435 15.92 13.42 -30.76
CA SER A 435 16.23 14.86 -30.78
C SER A 435 17.68 15.18 -30.40
N LYS A 436 18.13 16.39 -30.75
CA LYS A 436 19.44 16.94 -30.35
C LYS A 436 19.50 17.40 -28.89
N ALA A 437 18.37 17.39 -28.17
CA ALA A 437 18.31 17.79 -26.77
C ALA A 437 18.80 16.69 -25.80
N LEU A 438 19.07 15.49 -26.31
CA LEU A 438 19.65 14.38 -25.58
C LEU A 438 20.91 13.86 -26.28
N ARG A 439 21.92 13.52 -25.49
CA ARG A 439 23.03 12.64 -25.85
C ARG A 439 22.91 11.36 -25.03
N ALA A 440 23.17 10.21 -25.62
CA ALA A 440 23.20 8.94 -24.90
C ALA A 440 24.51 8.22 -25.17
N GLU A 441 25.01 7.47 -24.19
CA GLU A 441 26.21 6.64 -24.30
C GLU A 441 26.01 5.31 -23.58
N VAL A 442 26.39 4.21 -24.24
CA VAL A 442 26.36 2.87 -23.64
C VAL A 442 27.70 2.58 -23.00
N LYS A 443 27.72 2.48 -21.68
CA LYS A 443 28.85 1.99 -20.89
C LYS A 443 28.64 0.51 -20.58
N THR A 444 29.52 -0.34 -21.11
CA THR A 444 29.56 -1.76 -20.75
C THR A 444 30.20 -1.92 -19.38
N LEU A 445 29.47 -2.46 -18.40
CA LEU A 445 30.01 -2.81 -17.07
C LEU A 445 30.48 -4.27 -17.02
N THR A 446 29.76 -5.16 -17.70
CA THR A 446 30.13 -6.57 -17.86
C THR A 446 29.81 -6.98 -19.30
N PRO A 447 30.82 -7.31 -20.13
CA PRO A 447 30.61 -7.69 -21.52
C PRO A 447 29.52 -8.74 -21.68
N GLY A 448 28.59 -8.51 -22.61
CA GLY A 448 27.47 -9.42 -22.87
C GLY A 448 26.34 -9.46 -21.82
N LYS A 449 26.53 -8.89 -20.62
CA LYS A 449 25.66 -9.13 -19.45
C LYS A 449 25.10 -7.87 -18.79
N VAL A 450 25.89 -6.80 -18.60
CA VAL A 450 25.43 -5.60 -17.87
C VAL A 450 25.92 -4.33 -18.54
N PHE A 451 24.97 -3.44 -18.85
CA PHE A 451 25.20 -2.16 -19.49
C PHE A 451 24.52 -1.04 -18.72
N GLU A 452 25.10 0.15 -18.78
CA GLU A 452 24.50 1.41 -18.36
C GLU A 452 24.35 2.31 -19.58
N VAL A 453 23.14 2.76 -19.87
CA VAL A 453 22.88 3.83 -20.82
C VAL A 453 22.89 5.13 -20.03
N HIS A 454 23.95 5.91 -20.19
CA HIS A 454 24.09 7.24 -19.64
C HIS A 454 23.42 8.22 -20.60
N ILE A 455 22.26 8.73 -20.22
CA ILE A 455 21.47 9.67 -21.03
C ILE A 455 21.66 11.05 -20.41
N THR A 456 22.15 11.99 -21.20
CA THR A 456 22.48 13.37 -20.81
C THR A 456 21.56 14.35 -21.52
N ALA A 457 20.91 15.23 -20.78
CA ALA A 457 20.20 16.38 -21.36
C ALA A 457 21.22 17.43 -21.81
N VAL A 458 21.07 17.96 -23.03
CA VAL A 458 22.02 18.87 -23.68
C VAL A 458 21.30 20.16 -24.11
N ALA A 459 21.75 21.30 -23.58
CA ALA A 459 21.29 22.62 -23.97
C ALA A 459 21.82 23.04 -25.37
N PRO A 460 21.12 23.90 -26.15
CA PRO A 460 19.92 24.64 -25.79
C PRO A 460 18.63 23.82 -25.91
N PHE A 461 17.78 23.90 -24.88
CA PHE A 461 16.45 23.29 -24.89
C PHE A 461 15.44 24.21 -25.59
N VAL A 462 14.78 23.72 -26.63
CA VAL A 462 13.74 24.47 -27.37
C VAL A 462 12.37 24.00 -26.91
N GLY A 463 11.69 24.83 -26.11
CA GLY A 463 10.39 24.54 -25.51
C GLY A 463 10.46 24.20 -24.02
N THR A 464 9.29 24.01 -23.38
CA THR A 464 9.17 23.75 -21.94
C THR A 464 9.08 22.28 -21.56
N ASN A 465 8.72 21.41 -22.52
CA ASN A 465 8.60 19.97 -22.33
C ASN A 465 9.13 19.25 -23.58
N ILE A 466 10.11 18.37 -23.43
CA ILE A 466 10.68 17.60 -24.55
C ILE A 466 10.42 16.11 -24.28
N GLN A 467 9.51 15.51 -25.06
CA GLN A 467 9.34 14.06 -25.12
C GLN A 467 10.24 13.50 -26.23
N ASP A 468 11.03 12.49 -25.90
CA ASP A 468 12.03 11.90 -26.77
C ASP A 468 12.17 10.40 -26.45
N SER A 469 12.96 9.67 -27.24
CA SER A 469 13.33 8.28 -26.98
C SER A 469 14.75 7.99 -27.43
N VAL A 470 15.45 7.21 -26.61
CA VAL A 470 16.76 6.64 -26.94
C VAL A 470 16.54 5.22 -27.45
N THR A 471 16.96 4.96 -28.69
CA THR A 471 16.84 3.66 -29.36
C THR A 471 18.19 2.99 -29.47
N ILE A 472 18.24 1.68 -29.21
CA ILE A 472 19.45 0.87 -29.21
C ILE A 472 19.15 -0.43 -29.95
N MET A 473 19.89 -0.74 -31.01
CA MET A 473 19.83 -2.04 -31.67
C MET A 473 20.55 -3.07 -30.82
N THR A 474 20.01 -4.29 -30.74
CA THR A 474 20.62 -5.38 -29.95
C THR A 474 20.81 -6.65 -30.79
N SER A 475 21.78 -7.49 -30.42
CA SER A 475 21.97 -8.81 -31.05
C SER A 475 20.87 -9.82 -30.73
N SER A 476 19.94 -9.51 -29.81
CA SER A 476 18.87 -10.42 -29.43
C SER A 476 17.81 -10.51 -30.52
N THR A 477 17.65 -11.70 -31.09
CA THR A 477 16.58 -12.03 -32.05
C THR A 477 15.18 -11.81 -31.46
N ASN A 478 15.04 -11.88 -30.12
CA ASN A 478 13.79 -11.69 -29.41
C ASN A 478 13.54 -10.23 -28.97
N LEU A 479 14.55 -9.36 -29.02
CA LEU A 479 14.45 -7.92 -28.74
C LEU A 479 15.44 -7.13 -29.61
N PRO A 480 15.26 -7.10 -30.95
CA PRO A 480 16.23 -6.50 -31.86
C PRO A 480 16.35 -4.99 -31.69
N VAL A 481 15.31 -4.34 -31.17
CA VAL A 481 15.25 -2.90 -30.90
C VAL A 481 14.83 -2.68 -29.45
N LEU A 482 15.63 -1.94 -28.70
CA LEU A 482 15.38 -1.53 -27.32
C LEU A 482 15.14 -0.02 -27.31
N THR A 483 13.97 0.41 -26.83
CA THR A 483 13.58 1.84 -26.79
C THR A 483 13.36 2.28 -25.34
N ILE A 484 14.18 3.23 -24.89
CA ILE A 484 14.03 3.93 -23.60
C ILE A 484 13.29 5.23 -23.88
N LYS A 485 12.13 5.43 -23.23
CA LYS A 485 11.36 6.68 -23.36
C LYS A 485 11.84 7.72 -22.35
N THR A 486 11.90 8.97 -22.77
CA THR A 486 12.51 10.05 -21.99
C THR A 486 11.66 11.33 -22.04
N LEU A 487 11.67 12.10 -20.94
CA LEU A 487 11.01 13.41 -20.85
C LEU A 487 11.92 14.41 -20.13
N ALA A 488 12.10 15.60 -20.70
CA ALA A 488 12.72 16.72 -20.02
C ALA A 488 11.68 17.82 -19.76
N LEU A 489 11.60 18.27 -18.50
CA LEU A 489 10.77 19.39 -18.03
C LEU A 489 11.70 20.60 -17.84
N ILE A 490 11.51 21.69 -18.57
CA ILE A 490 12.48 22.81 -18.56
C ILE A 490 12.00 23.92 -17.61
N ARG A 491 12.75 24.17 -16.53
CA ARG A 491 12.43 25.19 -15.52
C ARG A 491 12.85 26.59 -16.00
N GLN A 492 11.92 27.54 -16.00
CA GLN A 492 12.20 28.94 -16.38
C GLN A 492 12.50 29.81 -15.16
N THR A 493 13.47 30.73 -15.29
CA THR A 493 13.85 31.66 -14.22
C THR A 493 12.99 32.93 -14.24
N ASN A 494 12.20 33.16 -13.18
CA ASN A 494 11.55 34.45 -12.95
C ASN A 494 12.51 35.43 -12.27
N THR A 495 13.02 36.41 -13.01
CA THR A 495 13.84 37.49 -12.47
C THR A 495 12.97 38.46 -11.68
N VAL A 496 13.07 38.44 -10.35
CA VAL A 496 12.36 39.41 -9.50
C VAL A 496 13.04 40.78 -9.59
N VAL A 497 12.40 41.74 -10.24
CA VAL A 497 12.83 43.14 -10.26
C VAL A 497 12.43 43.79 -8.93
N SER A 498 13.41 44.28 -8.17
CA SER A 498 13.20 44.88 -6.84
C SER A 498 12.61 46.30 -6.92
N GLY A 499 11.44 46.51 -6.31
CA GLY A 499 10.87 47.84 -6.05
C GLY A 499 11.11 48.32 -4.61
N LYS A 500 11.55 49.57 -4.45
CA LYS A 500 11.69 50.33 -3.19
C LYS A 500 10.41 51.16 -2.95
N SER A 501 10.02 51.64 -1.76
CA SER A 501 10.52 51.65 -0.35
C SER A 501 9.29 52.08 0.53
N PRO A 502 9.33 52.64 1.78
CA PRO A 502 10.43 52.95 2.73
C PRO A 502 10.22 52.58 4.24
N THR A 503 11.34 52.64 4.99
CA THR A 503 11.53 53.04 6.41
C THR A 503 10.92 52.28 7.60
N ASP A 504 11.83 51.85 8.49
CA ASP A 504 11.61 51.56 9.91
C ASP A 504 11.31 52.83 10.74
N GLU A 505 10.54 52.71 11.82
CA GLU A 505 10.77 53.46 13.06
C GLU A 505 10.15 52.77 14.30
N ALA A 506 10.65 53.11 15.50
CA ALA A 506 10.53 52.32 16.72
C ALA A 506 9.17 52.42 17.46
N MET A 507 8.89 51.47 18.36
CA MET A 507 8.68 51.75 19.80
C MET A 507 8.51 50.48 20.67
N SER A 508 8.80 50.63 21.97
CA SER A 508 8.81 49.56 22.98
C SER A 508 7.52 49.50 23.82
N GLY A 509 7.25 48.38 24.52
CA GLY A 509 6.18 48.39 25.54
C GLY A 509 5.76 47.03 26.09
N SER A 510 5.88 46.89 27.41
CA SER A 510 5.63 45.75 28.28
C SER A 510 4.16 45.28 28.48
N GLU A 511 4.06 44.01 28.89
CA GLU A 511 3.07 43.42 29.81
C GLU A 511 1.64 43.05 29.35
N ALA A 512 1.05 42.11 30.12
CA ALA A 512 -0.06 41.26 29.71
C ALA A 512 -1.27 41.39 30.64
N ARG A 513 -2.48 41.34 30.06
CA ARG A 513 -3.67 40.84 30.75
C ARG A 513 -4.74 40.31 29.79
N LEU A 514 -5.48 39.31 30.25
CA LEU A 514 -6.62 38.71 29.56
C LEU A 514 -7.80 39.69 29.50
N MET A 515 -8.47 39.86 28.35
CA MET A 515 -9.75 39.21 28.01
C MET A 515 -10.32 39.69 26.67
N GLU A 516 -11.15 38.84 26.05
CA GLU A 516 -12.11 39.10 24.96
C GLU A 516 -11.58 39.46 23.55
N SER A 517 -12.34 39.03 22.54
CA SER A 517 -11.91 38.92 21.13
C SER A 517 -12.48 40.06 20.26
N PRO A 518 -11.66 40.94 19.66
CA PRO A 518 -12.15 41.97 18.75
C PRO A 518 -12.25 41.49 17.29
N ALA A 519 -13.49 41.44 16.81
CA ALA A 519 -14.07 41.50 15.46
C ALA A 519 -13.26 41.90 14.17
N TRP A 520 -11.96 41.60 14.03
CA TRP A 520 -11.24 41.75 12.74
C TRP A 520 -10.66 40.44 12.18
N PHE A 521 -10.90 39.31 12.86
CA PHE A 521 -10.52 37.96 12.40
C PHE A 521 -11.51 37.34 11.39
N SER A 522 -12.35 38.17 10.74
CA SER A 522 -13.30 37.79 9.70
C SER A 522 -12.87 38.38 8.34
N GLY A 523 -11.91 37.73 7.67
CA GLY A 523 -11.36 38.24 6.40
C GLY A 523 -10.95 37.17 5.37
N SER A 524 -10.22 36.12 5.77
CA SER A 524 -9.62 35.16 4.80
C SER A 524 -10.03 33.69 4.97
N LEU A 525 -10.64 33.31 6.11
CA LEU A 525 -11.08 31.92 6.34
C LEU A 525 -12.55 31.69 5.94
N ALA A 526 -13.44 32.68 6.14
CA ALA A 526 -14.87 32.56 5.80
C ALA A 526 -15.11 32.41 4.28
N ALA A 527 -14.31 33.09 3.45
CA ALA A 527 -14.39 32.96 1.99
C ALA A 527 -14.01 31.55 1.48
N ASN A 528 -13.12 30.85 2.19
CA ASN A 528 -12.70 29.48 1.89
C ASN A 528 -13.59 28.40 2.54
N LEU A 529 -14.59 28.78 3.34
CA LEU A 529 -15.55 27.87 3.98
C LEU A 529 -16.94 27.86 3.31
N ALA A 530 -17.24 28.85 2.47
CA ALA A 530 -18.48 28.90 1.69
C ALA A 530 -18.46 28.01 0.43
N ASN A 531 -17.28 27.80 -0.15
CA ASN A 531 -17.05 26.89 -1.27
C ASN A 531 -16.14 25.75 -0.83
N GLY A 532 -16.54 24.50 -1.07
CA GLY A 532 -15.76 23.32 -0.71
C GLY A 532 -14.40 23.22 -1.41
N PRO A 533 -13.55 22.22 -1.09
CA PRO A 533 -12.18 22.11 -1.60
C PRO A 533 -12.11 22.28 -3.13
N ARG A 534 -11.20 23.14 -3.60
CA ARG A 534 -11.14 23.58 -5.00
C ARG A 534 -10.88 22.41 -5.94
N LEU A 535 -9.83 21.63 -5.68
CA LEU A 535 -9.60 20.34 -6.35
C LEU A 535 -10.28 19.23 -5.55
N GLN A 536 -10.98 18.34 -6.25
CA GLN A 536 -11.55 17.13 -5.68
C GLN A 536 -11.41 15.97 -6.65
N VAL A 537 -10.77 14.88 -6.21
CA VAL A 537 -10.73 13.62 -6.94
C VAL A 537 -11.74 12.67 -6.33
N ARG A 538 -12.62 12.09 -7.14
CA ARG A 538 -13.75 11.25 -6.70
C ARG A 538 -13.94 10.06 -7.64
N LEU A 539 -14.57 8.97 -7.19
CA LEU A 539 -14.93 7.86 -8.08
C LEU A 539 -16.26 8.11 -8.77
N VAL A 540 -16.39 7.70 -10.03
CA VAL A 540 -17.70 7.56 -10.68
C VAL A 540 -18.40 6.31 -10.12
N SER A 541 -19.68 6.44 -9.80
CA SER A 541 -20.55 5.36 -9.35
C SER A 541 -21.34 4.78 -10.52
N ASN A 542 -21.35 3.46 -10.60
CA ASN A 542 -22.21 2.70 -11.52
C ASN A 542 -23.45 2.14 -10.79
N ASP A 543 -23.62 2.45 -9.50
CA ASP A 543 -24.62 1.86 -8.61
C ASP A 543 -25.71 2.90 -8.29
N ALA A 544 -26.96 2.58 -8.66
CA ALA A 544 -28.12 3.42 -8.45
C ALA A 544 -28.28 3.88 -6.99
N GLY A 545 -28.00 3.01 -6.01
CA GLY A 545 -28.23 3.28 -4.59
C GLY A 545 -27.18 4.14 -3.89
N GLN A 546 -26.04 4.43 -4.52
CA GLN A 546 -24.95 5.20 -3.87
C GLN A 546 -25.16 6.72 -3.97
N PRO A 547 -24.91 7.48 -2.89
CA PRO A 547 -25.04 8.94 -2.89
C PRO A 547 -24.00 9.57 -3.83
N ALA A 548 -24.49 10.15 -4.92
CA ALA A 548 -23.68 10.69 -6.00
C ALA A 548 -24.29 11.99 -6.55
N LYS A 549 -23.43 12.92 -6.97
CA LYS A 549 -23.81 14.13 -7.72
C LYS A 549 -23.71 13.87 -9.21
N GLU A 550 -24.74 14.23 -9.96
CA GLU A 550 -24.68 14.18 -11.43
C GLU A 550 -23.89 15.36 -11.98
N LEU A 551 -22.81 15.06 -12.72
CA LEU A 551 -21.97 16.05 -13.39
C LEU A 551 -21.92 15.74 -14.89
N ALA A 552 -22.08 16.77 -15.72
CA ALA A 552 -21.89 16.66 -17.15
C ALA A 552 -20.39 16.45 -17.45
N ASP A 553 -20.08 15.49 -18.33
CA ASP A 553 -18.72 15.25 -18.82
C ASP A 553 -18.39 16.26 -19.92
N PRO A 554 -17.45 17.22 -19.71
CA PRO A 554 -17.13 18.24 -20.70
C PRO A 554 -16.49 17.67 -21.97
N GLN A 555 -16.03 16.42 -21.94
CA GLN A 555 -15.41 15.75 -23.10
C GLN A 555 -16.44 15.06 -24.00
N LYS A 556 -17.72 15.02 -23.60
CA LYS A 556 -18.81 14.39 -24.36
C LYS A 556 -19.81 15.42 -24.95
N PRO A 557 -20.62 15.04 -25.95
CA PRO A 557 -21.74 15.86 -26.41
C PRO A 557 -22.75 16.14 -25.28
N ALA A 558 -23.38 17.31 -25.29
CA ALA A 558 -24.32 17.73 -24.24
C ALA A 558 -25.58 16.84 -24.11
N SER A 559 -25.89 16.04 -25.13
CA SER A 559 -26.93 15.01 -25.12
C SER A 559 -26.53 13.71 -24.41
N SER A 560 -25.29 13.58 -23.94
CA SER A 560 -24.80 12.37 -23.28
C SER A 560 -25.30 12.28 -21.83
N PRO A 561 -25.53 11.06 -21.29
CA PRO A 561 -25.86 10.88 -19.88
C PRO A 561 -24.80 11.50 -18.96
N LYS A 562 -25.25 12.21 -17.91
CA LYS A 562 -24.36 12.76 -16.88
C LYS A 562 -23.67 11.63 -16.12
N LEU A 563 -22.42 11.86 -15.71
CA LEU A 563 -21.70 10.94 -14.84
C LEU A 563 -22.18 11.10 -13.41
N ARG A 564 -22.54 9.99 -12.76
CA ARG A 564 -22.91 9.94 -11.35
C ARG A 564 -21.64 9.86 -10.52
N VAL A 565 -21.12 11.00 -10.07
CA VAL A 565 -19.86 11.09 -9.32
C VAL A 565 -20.13 10.96 -7.83
N SER A 566 -19.42 10.06 -7.14
CA SER A 566 -19.60 9.81 -5.70
C SER A 566 -19.55 11.10 -4.88
N ASN A 567 -20.27 11.12 -3.74
CA ASN A 567 -20.13 12.19 -2.76
C ASN A 567 -18.80 12.15 -1.98
N GLU A 568 -18.12 11.00 -1.97
CA GLU A 568 -16.81 10.79 -1.33
C GLU A 568 -15.68 11.52 -2.06
N VAL A 569 -14.85 12.26 -1.30
CA VAL A 569 -13.65 12.95 -1.80
C VAL A 569 -12.40 12.14 -1.42
N LEU A 570 -11.62 11.75 -2.41
CA LEU A 570 -10.48 10.83 -2.28
C LEU A 570 -9.13 11.56 -2.19
N LEU A 571 -9.01 12.68 -2.93
CA LEU A 571 -7.93 13.66 -2.83
C LEU A 571 -8.50 15.08 -2.93
N THR A 572 -7.80 16.04 -2.33
CA THR A 572 -8.08 17.49 -2.36
C THR A 572 -6.84 18.28 -2.78
N GLN A 573 -6.94 19.61 -2.88
CA GLN A 573 -5.75 20.46 -3.06
C GLN A 573 -4.72 20.33 -1.92
N ALA A 574 -5.14 19.98 -0.69
CA ALA A 574 -4.22 19.77 0.43
C ALA A 574 -3.34 18.51 0.30
N ASP A 575 -3.64 17.65 -0.68
CA ASP A 575 -2.86 16.45 -1.00
C ASP A 575 -1.78 16.72 -2.06
N VAL A 576 -1.71 17.94 -2.61
CA VAL A 576 -0.78 18.38 -3.65
C VAL A 576 0.53 18.88 -3.04
N ASP A 577 1.65 18.43 -3.62
CA ASP A 577 3.01 18.89 -3.32
C ASP A 577 3.45 19.98 -4.31
N GLN A 578 3.04 19.86 -5.58
CA GLN A 578 3.33 20.80 -6.66
C GLN A 578 2.34 20.62 -7.81
N ALA A 579 1.96 21.69 -8.51
CA ALA A 579 1.26 21.61 -9.79
C ALA A 579 1.98 22.40 -10.89
N SER A 580 1.87 21.95 -12.14
CA SER A 580 2.52 22.56 -13.30
C SER A 580 1.74 22.30 -14.58
N VAL A 581 1.82 23.20 -15.57
CA VAL A 581 1.23 22.98 -16.89
C VAL A 581 2.13 22.08 -17.73
N GLY A 582 1.55 21.01 -18.28
CA GLY A 582 2.17 20.16 -19.29
C GLY A 582 1.41 20.23 -20.63
N ARG A 583 1.88 19.46 -21.62
CA ARG A 583 1.20 19.25 -22.89
C ARG A 583 0.83 17.77 -23.07
N THR A 584 -0.34 17.51 -23.65
CA THR A 584 -0.71 16.18 -24.13
C THR A 584 0.05 15.86 -25.43
N PHE A 585 0.07 14.60 -25.85
CA PHE A 585 0.71 14.16 -27.11
C PHE A 585 0.11 14.83 -28.36
N GLY A 586 -1.12 15.35 -28.27
CA GLY A 586 -1.78 16.13 -29.34
C GLY A 586 -1.60 17.65 -29.24
N GLY A 587 -0.73 18.15 -28.35
CA GLY A 587 -0.47 19.59 -28.16
C GLY A 587 -1.47 20.34 -27.27
N GLY A 588 -2.53 19.67 -26.80
CA GLY A 588 -3.49 20.24 -25.84
C GLY A 588 -2.86 20.51 -24.47
N ALA A 589 -3.41 21.47 -23.72
CA ALA A 589 -2.96 21.76 -22.37
C ALA A 589 -3.38 20.63 -21.40
N GLN A 590 -2.53 20.34 -20.42
CA GLN A 590 -2.86 19.49 -19.27
C GLN A 590 -2.26 20.06 -17.99
N VAL A 591 -2.79 19.72 -16.83
CA VAL A 591 -2.14 20.03 -15.54
C VAL A 591 -1.55 18.77 -14.95
N VAL A 592 -0.25 18.78 -14.69
CA VAL A 592 0.46 17.71 -13.98
C VAL A 592 0.53 18.10 -12.51
N VAL A 593 -0.06 17.26 -11.66
CA VAL A 593 -0.19 17.46 -10.22
C VAL A 593 0.63 16.38 -9.52
N LYS A 594 1.69 16.79 -8.83
CA LYS A 594 2.50 15.95 -7.97
C LYS A 594 1.87 15.92 -6.59
N LEU A 595 1.63 14.72 -6.06
CA LEU A 595 1.05 14.52 -4.74
C LEU A 595 2.14 14.47 -3.67
N THR A 596 1.79 14.86 -2.44
CA THR A 596 2.65 14.65 -1.27
C THR A 596 2.94 13.15 -1.08
N SER A 597 4.05 12.78 -0.43
CA SER A 597 4.42 11.35 -0.30
C SER A 597 3.33 10.49 0.38
N LEU A 598 2.58 11.06 1.33
CA LEU A 598 1.44 10.40 1.99
C LEU A 598 0.24 10.26 1.04
N ALA A 599 -0.09 11.32 0.30
CA ALA A 599 -1.17 11.30 -0.69
C ALA A 599 -0.85 10.38 -1.88
N ALA A 600 0.41 10.33 -2.32
CA ALA A 600 0.89 9.43 -3.37
C ALA A 600 0.69 7.95 -2.98
N ALA A 601 1.06 7.56 -1.75
CA ALA A 601 0.82 6.22 -1.23
C ALA A 601 -0.69 5.90 -1.13
N ARG A 602 -1.49 6.83 -0.61
CA ARG A 602 -2.96 6.70 -0.54
C ARG A 602 -3.58 6.58 -1.94
N PHE A 603 -3.09 7.34 -2.91
CA PHE A 603 -3.57 7.34 -4.29
C PHE A 603 -3.18 6.07 -5.05
N ALA A 604 -2.00 5.53 -4.80
CA ALA A 604 -1.59 4.22 -5.29
C ALA A 604 -2.54 3.12 -4.82
N GLU A 605 -2.89 3.12 -3.53
CA GLU A 605 -3.85 2.16 -2.95
C GLU A 605 -5.28 2.35 -3.49
N ILE A 606 -5.75 3.59 -3.60
CA ILE A 606 -7.07 3.93 -4.17
C ILE A 606 -7.17 3.44 -5.62
N THR A 607 -6.15 3.72 -6.45
CA THR A 607 -6.16 3.32 -7.87
C THR A 607 -5.99 1.81 -8.03
N GLN A 608 -5.16 1.16 -7.21
CA GLN A 608 -5.05 -0.31 -7.17
C GLN A 608 -6.39 -0.99 -6.84
N LYS A 609 -7.15 -0.46 -5.87
CA LYS A 609 -8.46 -0.99 -5.47
C LYS A 609 -9.61 -0.68 -6.45
N ASN A 610 -9.38 0.16 -7.46
CA ASN A 610 -10.42 0.66 -8.37
C ASN A 610 -10.02 0.60 -9.86
N VAL A 611 -9.11 -0.30 -10.25
CA VAL A 611 -8.82 -0.59 -11.66
C VAL A 611 -10.12 -0.92 -12.42
N ASN A 612 -10.22 -0.45 -13.65
CA ASN A 612 -11.39 -0.43 -14.54
C ASN A 612 -12.56 0.50 -14.12
N ARG A 613 -12.42 1.31 -13.06
CA ARG A 613 -13.40 2.37 -12.72
C ARG A 613 -12.95 3.73 -13.24
N GLN A 614 -13.91 4.64 -13.48
CA GLN A 614 -13.62 6.04 -13.79
C GLN A 614 -13.35 6.86 -12.53
N LEU A 615 -12.36 7.74 -12.62
CA LEU A 615 -11.92 8.63 -11.56
C LEU A 615 -12.19 10.08 -12.00
N ALA A 616 -13.25 10.67 -11.47
CA ALA A 616 -13.63 12.06 -11.72
C ALA A 616 -12.65 13.03 -11.05
N ILE A 617 -12.11 13.97 -11.83
CA ILE A 617 -11.29 15.09 -11.35
C ILE A 617 -12.12 16.37 -11.52
N ILE A 618 -12.39 17.03 -10.40
CA ILE A 618 -13.26 18.20 -10.30
C ILE A 618 -12.40 19.39 -9.84
N PHE A 619 -12.57 20.55 -10.47
CA PHE A 619 -11.97 21.81 -10.04
C PHE A 619 -13.04 22.91 -9.95
N ASP A 620 -13.08 23.63 -8.83
CA ASP A 620 -14.09 24.65 -8.49
C ASP A 620 -15.55 24.18 -8.77
N GLY A 621 -15.83 22.92 -8.42
CA GLY A 621 -17.14 22.29 -8.59
C GLY A 621 -17.48 21.83 -10.02
N ARG A 622 -16.64 22.15 -11.03
CA ARG A 622 -16.76 21.68 -12.42
C ARG A 622 -15.97 20.39 -12.62
N LEU A 623 -16.59 19.37 -13.21
CA LEU A 623 -15.87 18.18 -13.67
C LEU A 623 -14.96 18.57 -14.84
N LEU A 624 -13.66 18.25 -14.75
CA LEU A 624 -12.68 18.50 -15.81
C LEU A 624 -12.47 17.26 -16.69
N THR A 625 -12.36 16.09 -16.06
CA THR A 625 -12.11 14.81 -16.74
C THR A 625 -12.51 13.63 -15.85
N ALA A 626 -12.75 12.45 -16.44
CA ALA A 626 -13.12 11.23 -15.72
C ALA A 626 -12.42 9.97 -16.28
N PRO A 627 -11.07 9.92 -16.32
CA PRO A 627 -10.32 8.82 -16.89
C PRO A 627 -10.63 7.47 -16.23
N VAL A 628 -10.64 6.39 -17.02
CA VAL A 628 -10.67 5.01 -16.50
C VAL A 628 -9.30 4.66 -15.95
N ILE A 629 -9.24 4.21 -14.70
CA ILE A 629 -8.03 3.68 -14.06
C ILE A 629 -7.66 2.36 -14.75
N ARG A 630 -6.64 2.35 -15.61
CA ARG A 630 -6.19 1.12 -16.31
C ARG A 630 -5.16 0.31 -15.52
N THR A 631 -4.34 0.99 -14.72
CA THR A 631 -3.31 0.42 -13.86
C THR A 631 -3.23 1.19 -12.54
N PRO A 632 -2.67 0.61 -11.47
CA PRO A 632 -2.36 1.36 -10.25
C PRO A 632 -1.41 2.51 -10.54
N ILE A 633 -1.69 3.70 -9.99
CA ILE A 633 -0.87 4.90 -10.17
C ILE A 633 0.04 5.06 -8.95
N THR A 634 1.19 4.39 -8.99
CA THR A 634 2.15 4.33 -7.87
C THR A 634 3.14 5.49 -7.84
N GLY A 635 3.30 6.23 -8.93
CA GLY A 635 4.30 7.30 -9.08
C GLY A 635 3.95 8.63 -8.41
N GLY A 636 2.81 8.74 -7.71
CA GLY A 636 2.40 10.00 -7.05
C GLY A 636 2.06 11.17 -7.98
N LEU A 637 1.90 10.91 -9.28
CA LEU A 637 1.52 11.91 -10.28
C LEU A 637 0.06 11.71 -10.70
N LEU A 638 -0.74 12.77 -10.59
CA LEU A 638 -2.08 12.90 -11.12
C LEU A 638 -2.02 13.82 -12.36
N VAL A 639 -2.64 13.42 -13.46
CA VAL A 639 -2.70 14.25 -14.68
C VAL A 639 -4.14 14.64 -14.95
N ILE A 640 -4.36 15.96 -15.09
CA ILE A 640 -5.63 16.56 -15.45
C ILE A 640 -5.59 16.86 -16.95
N ASP A 641 -5.98 15.88 -17.75
CA ASP A 641 -6.21 16.04 -19.19
C ASP A 641 -7.67 16.41 -19.44
N GLY A 642 -7.92 17.70 -19.70
CA GLY A 642 -9.24 18.25 -20.04
C GLY A 642 -9.62 18.10 -21.52
N GLY A 643 -8.79 17.46 -22.34
CA GLY A 643 -8.98 17.34 -23.78
C GLY A 643 -8.87 18.68 -24.51
N PRO A 644 -9.40 18.79 -25.75
CA PRO A 644 -9.24 19.96 -26.61
C PRO A 644 -9.99 21.23 -26.13
N ARG A 645 -10.63 21.18 -24.95
CA ARG A 645 -11.36 22.31 -24.35
C ARG A 645 -10.65 22.94 -23.15
N LEU A 646 -9.52 22.37 -22.69
CA LEU A 646 -8.70 23.00 -21.66
C LEU A 646 -7.69 23.92 -22.35
N THR A 647 -7.88 25.23 -22.18
CA THR A 647 -6.95 26.22 -22.72
C THR A 647 -5.66 26.31 -21.89
N ASP A 648 -4.57 26.80 -22.49
CA ASP A 648 -3.31 27.02 -21.77
C ASP A 648 -3.47 27.99 -20.60
N GLN A 649 -4.31 29.02 -20.76
CA GLN A 649 -4.60 30.01 -19.72
C GLN A 649 -5.40 29.40 -18.55
N GLU A 650 -6.39 28.54 -18.83
CA GLU A 650 -7.10 27.79 -17.78
C GLU A 650 -6.18 26.78 -17.08
N ALA A 651 -5.34 26.06 -17.83
CA ALA A 651 -4.39 25.11 -17.25
C ALA A 651 -3.40 25.81 -16.31
N GLN A 652 -2.89 26.99 -16.69
CA GLN A 652 -2.03 27.80 -15.83
C GLN A 652 -2.77 28.29 -14.58
N ALA A 653 -3.99 28.81 -14.74
CA ALA A 653 -4.81 29.26 -13.61
C ALA A 653 -5.12 28.12 -12.61
N ILE A 654 -5.31 26.89 -13.10
CA ILE A 654 -5.48 25.70 -12.25
C ILE A 654 -4.16 25.34 -11.56
N ALA A 655 -3.02 25.35 -12.25
CA ALA A 655 -1.72 25.04 -11.67
C ALA A 655 -1.31 26.05 -10.57
N ASP A 656 -1.49 27.35 -10.83
CA ASP A 656 -1.20 28.43 -9.88
C ASP A 656 -2.09 28.35 -8.63
N ALA A 657 -3.34 27.90 -8.80
CA ALA A 657 -4.31 27.71 -7.73
C ALA A 657 -4.07 26.44 -6.88
N LEU A 658 -3.20 25.54 -7.32
CA LEU A 658 -2.83 24.30 -6.63
C LEU A 658 -1.41 24.32 -6.04
N THR A 659 -0.68 25.42 -6.23
CA THR A 659 0.72 25.61 -5.78
C THR A 659 0.81 26.66 -4.65
N LYS A 660 -0.32 26.96 -4.00
CA LYS A 660 -0.47 27.86 -2.84
C LYS A 660 -1.12 27.12 -1.68
#